data_AF-A0A3A1XFX9-F1
#
_entry.id   AF-A0A3A1XFX9-F1
#
_cell.length_a   1.000
_cell.length_b   1.000
_cell.length_c   1.000
_cell.angle_alpha   90.00
_cell.angle_beta   90.00
_cell.angle_gamma   90.00
#
_symmetry.space_group_name_H-M   'P 1'
#
loop_
_entity.id
_entity.type
_entity.pdbx_description
1 polymer ?
#
loop_
_entity_poly.entity_id
_entity_poly.type
_entity_poly.pdbx_seq_one_letter_code
_entity_poly.pdbx_strand_id
1 'polypeptide(L)'
;GGRTAIDDIDTIAHTKAAGWFVSEALYSSETPESTMREFVEHWKAVRGEEKHGYAKRVIVAENSESKSSETQEKKPTFINAKEAKDAAKLAKQQRVDIAARGCTQRDKAHIRKTTPVHFEYEYGSYDLEVPYTEIKLSDTPGVGPNPPFKDYNTEGPKCDPKEGLAPLRLDWIRDRGDVVEYEGRRRNLQDDGKRAIKRGKASKEWRGRTHKPMKGADHPITQMWYARHGITTPEMQYVATRENCDVELVREEIAAGRAVIPCNINHPEAEPMIIGSRFLTKLNANMGNSAVTSSIDEEVEKLTWATKWGADTVMDLSTGNDIHTTREWILRNSPVPIGTVPMYQALEKVEDDASKLSWELFRDTVIEQCEQGVDYMTIHAGVLLRYVPLTANRVTGIVSRGGSIMAEWCLQHHQESFLYTHFEELCEIFAKYDVAFSLGDGLRPGSLADANDAAQLSELMTLGELTKIAWQHDVQVMIEGPGHVPFDTVRMNIEMEKAICQNAPFYTLGPLTTDTAPGYDHITSAIGGVEIARYGTAMLCYVTPKEHLGLPNKDDVKQGVIAYKIACHAADLAKHHPHAMDRDNAISKARFEFRWLDQFNLSYDPDTAIAFHDETLPAEPAKMAHFCSMCGPKFCSMAISQNIRKRFGGAAQQEQLVEEARSQAIADGMKEMSKKFQESGSSLYQSVKA
;
A
#
# COMPACT_ATOMS: atom_id res chain seq x y z
N GLY A 1 -12.32 34.56 6.40
CA GLY A 1 -11.81 35.18 5.15
C GLY A 1 -12.90 36.11 4.65
N GLY A 2 -12.72 37.41 4.89
CA GLY A 2 -13.82 38.39 4.93
C GLY A 2 -14.44 38.44 6.33
N ARG A 3 -14.28 39.55 7.07
CA ARG A 3 -14.92 39.72 8.39
C ARG A 3 -16.41 39.96 8.15
N THR A 4 -17.26 39.02 8.53
CA THR A 4 -18.71 39.22 8.47
C THR A 4 -19.11 40.16 9.61
N ALA A 5 -19.67 41.32 9.29
CA ALA A 5 -20.24 42.26 10.25
C ALA A 5 -21.75 42.01 10.42
N ILE A 6 -22.35 42.57 11.48
CA ILE A 6 -23.79 42.44 11.73
C ILE A 6 -24.64 43.03 10.59
N ASP A 7 -24.12 44.05 9.92
CA ASP A 7 -24.75 44.71 8.77
C ASP A 7 -24.82 43.81 7.53
N ASP A 8 -24.04 42.72 7.47
CA ASP A 8 -24.05 41.77 6.35
C ASP A 8 -25.24 40.79 6.44
N ILE A 9 -25.92 40.71 7.59
CA ILE A 9 -27.02 39.76 7.86
C ILE A 9 -28.16 39.93 6.85
N ASP A 10 -28.55 41.16 6.52
CA ASP A 10 -29.63 41.45 5.56
C ASP A 10 -29.39 40.80 4.21
N THR A 11 -28.13 40.75 3.77
CA THR A 11 -27.75 40.20 2.46
C THR A 11 -27.70 38.68 2.46
N ILE A 12 -27.29 38.07 3.57
CA ILE A 12 -27.07 36.61 3.67
C ILE A 12 -28.25 35.85 4.26
N ALA A 13 -29.17 36.51 4.96
CA ALA A 13 -30.23 35.89 5.75
C ALA A 13 -31.08 34.91 4.94
N HIS A 14 -31.30 35.19 3.65
CA HIS A 14 -32.11 34.37 2.74
C HIS A 14 -31.32 33.23 2.05
N THR A 15 -30.02 33.09 2.32
CA THR A 15 -29.16 32.06 1.72
C THR A 15 -29.03 30.81 2.59
N LYS A 16 -28.66 29.68 1.99
CA LYS A 16 -28.37 28.42 2.72
C LYS A 16 -27.03 28.42 3.47
N ALA A 17 -26.19 29.44 3.25
CA ALA A 17 -24.82 29.50 3.78
C ALA A 17 -24.69 30.31 5.09
N ALA A 18 -25.77 30.93 5.53
CA ALA A 18 -25.70 31.96 6.55
C ALA A 18 -25.30 31.48 7.95
N GLY A 19 -25.56 30.21 8.29
CA GLY A 19 -25.10 29.63 9.56
C GLY A 19 -23.58 29.56 9.69
N TRP A 20 -22.85 29.55 8.56
CA TRP A 20 -21.39 29.48 8.52
C TRP A 20 -20.73 30.84 8.83
N PHE A 21 -21.38 31.94 8.44
CA PHE A 21 -20.82 33.29 8.58
C PHE A 21 -20.99 33.87 10.00
N VAL A 22 -22.01 33.43 10.74
CA VAL A 22 -22.21 33.83 12.15
C VAL A 22 -21.11 33.27 13.07
N SER A 23 -20.53 32.12 12.72
CA SER A 23 -19.50 31.45 13.51
C SER A 23 -18.20 32.26 13.61
N GLU A 24 -17.80 32.96 12.54
CA GLU A 24 -16.56 33.75 12.47
C GLU A 24 -16.66 35.05 13.30
N ALA A 25 -17.84 35.68 13.31
CA ALA A 25 -18.12 36.89 14.08
C ALA A 25 -18.13 36.63 15.60
N LEU A 26 -18.69 35.48 16.03
CA LEU A 26 -18.68 35.05 17.43
C LEU A 26 -17.28 34.68 17.91
N TYR A 27 -16.51 33.99 17.07
CA TYR A 27 -15.14 33.60 17.38
C TYR A 27 -14.21 34.79 17.61
N SER A 28 -14.50 35.92 16.95
CA SER A 28 -13.70 37.15 17.03
C SER A 28 -14.22 38.15 18.06
N SER A 29 -15.28 37.83 18.80
CA SER A 29 -15.93 38.74 19.75
C SER A 29 -15.40 38.55 21.17
N GLU A 30 -15.12 39.65 21.87
CA GLU A 30 -14.78 39.65 23.29
C GLU A 30 -16.01 39.33 24.18
N THR A 31 -17.22 39.48 23.66
CA THR A 31 -18.49 39.21 24.37
C THR A 31 -19.45 38.36 23.53
N PRO A 32 -19.11 37.08 23.26
CA PRO A 32 -19.82 36.24 22.29
C PRO A 32 -21.32 36.07 22.59
N GLU A 33 -21.72 36.08 23.86
CA GLU A 33 -23.14 35.96 24.23
C GLU A 33 -23.96 37.19 23.82
N SER A 34 -23.41 38.41 24.00
CA SER A 34 -24.06 39.65 23.57
C SER A 34 -24.13 39.72 22.05
N THR A 35 -23.01 39.41 21.39
CA THR A 35 -22.94 39.34 19.92
C THR A 35 -23.95 38.33 19.36
N MET A 36 -24.10 37.16 19.99
CA MET A 36 -25.09 36.17 19.56
C MET A 36 -26.52 36.69 19.71
N ARG A 37 -26.83 37.39 20.79
CA ARG A 37 -28.17 37.97 21.01
C ARG A 37 -28.50 39.01 19.93
N GLU A 38 -27.57 39.91 19.61
CA GLU A 38 -27.75 40.91 18.56
C GLU A 38 -27.92 40.28 17.17
N PHE A 39 -27.12 39.26 16.85
CA PHE A 39 -27.27 38.49 15.60
C PHE A 39 -28.63 37.82 15.50
N VAL A 40 -29.11 37.21 16.60
CA VAL A 40 -30.44 36.57 16.64
C VAL A 40 -31.56 37.60 16.49
N GLU A 41 -31.46 38.78 17.11
CA GLU A 41 -32.45 39.84 16.95
C GLU A 41 -32.50 40.38 15.52
N HIS A 42 -31.36 40.69 14.90
CA HIS A 42 -31.31 41.12 13.50
C HIS A 42 -31.83 40.04 12.55
N TRP A 43 -31.44 38.78 12.77
CA TRP A 43 -31.93 37.66 11.99
C TRP A 43 -33.46 37.54 12.05
N LYS A 44 -34.04 37.68 13.24
CA LYS A 44 -35.49 37.68 13.45
C LYS A 44 -36.16 38.91 12.85
N ALA A 45 -35.52 40.07 12.85
CA ALA A 45 -36.05 41.27 12.21
C ALA A 45 -36.16 41.11 10.69
N VAL A 46 -35.19 40.44 10.05
CA VAL A 46 -35.17 40.21 8.60
C VAL A 46 -36.10 39.07 8.16
N ARG A 47 -36.20 37.99 8.95
CA ARG A 47 -36.88 36.75 8.54
C ARG A 47 -38.09 36.34 9.37
N GLY A 48 -38.40 37.06 10.44
CA GLY A 48 -39.39 36.63 11.43
C GLY A 48 -39.00 35.32 12.12
N GLU A 49 -39.99 34.51 12.48
CA GLU A 49 -39.83 33.23 13.18
C GLU A 49 -39.66 32.02 12.22
N GLU A 50 -39.49 32.25 10.92
CA GLU A 50 -39.34 31.17 9.93
C GLU A 50 -38.00 30.40 10.10
N LYS A 51 -38.08 29.17 10.61
CA LYS A 51 -36.93 28.25 10.71
C LYS A 51 -36.52 27.72 9.34
N HIS A 52 -35.24 27.81 9.01
CA HIS A 52 -34.70 27.07 7.87
C HIS A 52 -34.65 25.57 8.21
N GLY A 53 -35.62 24.80 7.71
CA GLY A 53 -35.63 23.36 7.87
C GLY A 53 -34.52 22.71 7.04
N TYR A 54 -33.65 21.93 7.68
CA TYR A 54 -33.02 20.79 7.01
C TYR A 54 -34.14 19.82 6.62
N ALA A 55 -34.02 19.17 5.46
CA ALA A 55 -35.00 18.18 5.01
C ALA A 55 -35.25 17.14 6.12
N LYS A 56 -36.52 16.86 6.43
CA LYS A 56 -36.90 15.88 7.46
C LYS A 56 -36.30 14.51 7.11
N ARG A 57 -35.51 13.97 8.02
CA ARG A 57 -35.07 12.57 8.02
C ARG A 57 -36.32 11.70 8.17
N VAL A 58 -36.63 10.86 7.18
CA VAL A 58 -37.72 9.88 7.28
C VAL A 58 -37.27 8.80 8.27
N ILE A 59 -37.85 8.82 9.46
CA ILE A 59 -37.74 7.74 10.45
C ILE A 59 -38.87 6.77 10.13
N VAL A 60 -38.53 5.56 9.71
CA VAL A 60 -39.51 4.46 9.63
C VAL A 60 -39.71 3.96 11.05
N ALA A 61 -40.89 4.17 11.61
CA ALA A 61 -41.27 3.66 12.92
C ALA A 61 -41.71 2.19 12.78
N GLU A 62 -41.08 1.32 13.56
CA GLU A 62 -41.65 0.02 13.91
C GLU A 62 -42.86 0.23 14.82
N ASN A 63 -43.98 -0.41 14.51
CA ASN A 63 -44.92 -0.90 15.53
C ASN A 63 -45.80 -2.05 15.03
N SER A 64 -45.64 -3.16 15.73
CA SER A 64 -46.53 -4.27 16.09
C SER A 64 -47.95 -4.41 15.48
N GLU A 65 -48.17 -5.65 15.03
CA GLU A 65 -49.37 -6.51 15.18
C GLU A 65 -50.75 -6.02 14.72
N SER A 66 -51.25 -6.66 13.64
CA SER A 66 -52.64 -7.14 13.58
C SER A 66 -52.72 -8.45 12.77
N LYS A 67 -53.54 -9.38 13.27
CA LYS A 67 -53.74 -10.74 12.75
C LYS A 67 -54.71 -10.79 11.56
N SER A 68 -54.50 -11.84 10.77
CA SER A 68 -55.43 -12.61 9.92
C SER A 68 -56.03 -11.95 8.66
N SER A 69 -55.65 -12.46 7.48
CA SER A 69 -56.41 -13.48 6.72
C SER A 69 -55.77 -13.72 5.34
N GLU A 70 -55.87 -14.95 4.86
CA GLU A 70 -55.35 -15.43 3.57
C GLU A 70 -55.90 -14.63 2.38
N THR A 71 -55.05 -14.26 1.41
CA THR A 71 -55.36 -14.40 -0.03
C THR A 71 -54.17 -14.04 -0.94
N GLN A 72 -53.80 -15.04 -1.77
CA GLN A 72 -53.34 -14.96 -3.16
C GLN A 72 -52.22 -13.99 -3.58
N GLU A 73 -51.15 -14.63 -4.07
CA GLU A 73 -50.09 -14.07 -4.93
C GLU A 73 -50.59 -13.03 -5.95
N LYS A 74 -50.03 -11.83 -5.89
CA LYS A 74 -49.89 -10.94 -7.04
C LYS A 74 -48.48 -10.38 -7.10
N LYS A 75 -47.80 -10.68 -8.22
CA LYS A 75 -46.52 -10.11 -8.64
C LYS A 75 -46.51 -8.57 -8.50
N PRO A 76 -45.46 -7.94 -7.95
CA PRO A 76 -45.31 -6.51 -8.07
C PRO A 76 -44.62 -6.20 -9.41
N THR A 77 -45.41 -5.77 -10.40
CA THR A 77 -44.92 -4.90 -11.47
C THR A 77 -45.34 -3.49 -11.11
N PHE A 78 -44.37 -2.62 -10.81
CA PHE A 78 -44.22 -1.27 -11.37
C PHE A 78 -42.85 -0.75 -10.94
N ILE A 79 -41.83 -0.99 -11.77
CA ILE A 79 -40.57 -0.26 -11.71
C ILE A 79 -40.85 1.07 -12.43
N ASN A 80 -40.76 2.21 -11.75
CA ASN A 80 -40.88 3.48 -12.48
C ASN A 80 -39.67 3.64 -13.44
N ALA A 81 -39.81 4.40 -14.52
CA ALA A 81 -38.75 4.49 -15.55
C ALA A 81 -37.38 4.96 -14.99
N LYS A 82 -37.37 5.66 -13.85
CA LYS A 82 -36.16 6.07 -13.15
C LYS A 82 -35.51 4.89 -12.43
N GLU A 83 -36.28 4.11 -11.68
CA GLU A 83 -35.82 2.87 -11.02
C GLU A 83 -35.40 1.78 -12.02
N ALA A 84 -36.04 1.72 -13.19
CA ALA A 84 -35.64 0.78 -14.25
C ALA A 84 -34.32 1.20 -14.88
N LYS A 85 -34.10 2.52 -15.02
CA LYS A 85 -32.85 3.09 -15.50
C LYS A 85 -31.75 2.98 -14.45
N ASP A 86 -32.06 3.17 -13.18
CA ASP A 86 -31.13 3.04 -12.05
C ASP A 86 -30.77 1.56 -11.82
N ALA A 87 -31.73 0.63 -11.92
CA ALA A 87 -31.49 -0.80 -11.87
C ALA A 87 -30.71 -1.30 -13.11
N ALA A 88 -30.98 -0.77 -14.30
CA ALA A 88 -30.19 -1.06 -15.49
C ALA A 88 -28.76 -0.50 -15.38
N LYS A 89 -28.60 0.70 -14.81
CA LYS A 89 -27.29 1.29 -14.52
C LYS A 89 -26.53 0.49 -13.47
N LEU A 90 -27.20 0.06 -12.40
CA LEU A 90 -26.62 -0.79 -11.37
C LEU A 90 -26.27 -2.18 -11.90
N ALA A 91 -27.11 -2.79 -12.72
CA ALA A 91 -26.83 -4.08 -13.37
C ALA A 91 -25.69 -3.97 -14.39
N LYS A 92 -25.57 -2.84 -15.08
CA LYS A 92 -24.44 -2.53 -15.97
C LYS A 92 -23.15 -2.36 -15.16
N GLN A 93 -23.20 -1.58 -14.08
CA GLN A 93 -22.09 -1.40 -13.14
C GLN A 93 -21.66 -2.73 -12.54
N GLN A 94 -22.60 -3.55 -12.06
CA GLN A 94 -22.32 -4.88 -11.52
C GLN A 94 -21.68 -5.81 -12.56
N ARG A 95 -22.07 -5.74 -13.85
CA ARG A 95 -21.41 -6.51 -14.91
C ARG A 95 -19.98 -6.06 -15.16
N VAL A 96 -19.73 -4.75 -15.11
CA VAL A 96 -18.38 -4.17 -15.20
C VAL A 96 -17.55 -4.60 -14.00
N ASP A 97 -18.11 -4.49 -12.79
CA ASP A 97 -17.45 -4.91 -11.56
C ASP A 97 -17.13 -6.41 -11.61
N ILE A 98 -18.05 -7.25 -12.10
CA ILE A 98 -17.81 -8.69 -12.26
C ILE A 98 -16.73 -8.97 -13.33
N ALA A 99 -16.71 -8.25 -14.44
CA ALA A 99 -15.66 -8.38 -15.45
C ALA A 99 -14.29 -7.92 -14.91
N ALA A 100 -14.26 -6.84 -14.11
CA ALA A 100 -13.08 -6.29 -13.44
C ALA A 100 -12.56 -7.19 -12.29
N ARG A 101 -13.38 -8.13 -11.79
CA ARG A 101 -12.98 -9.17 -10.83
C ARG A 101 -12.22 -10.33 -11.49
N GLY A 102 -12.22 -10.40 -12.82
CA GLY A 102 -11.38 -11.35 -13.56
C GLY A 102 -9.89 -11.01 -13.49
N CYS A 103 -9.06 -11.97 -13.89
CA CYS A 103 -7.62 -11.77 -14.15
C CYS A 103 -7.21 -12.34 -15.51
N THR A 104 -8.18 -12.55 -16.41
CA THR A 104 -7.97 -13.23 -17.69
C THR A 104 -7.06 -12.43 -18.60
N GLN A 105 -7.25 -11.11 -18.68
CA GLN A 105 -6.39 -10.28 -19.50
C GLN A 105 -5.02 -10.15 -18.86
N ARG A 106 -4.95 -9.92 -17.54
CA ARG A 106 -3.67 -9.90 -16.81
C ARG A 106 -2.87 -11.17 -17.09
N ASP A 107 -3.46 -12.35 -16.96
CA ASP A 107 -2.76 -13.64 -17.16
C ASP A 107 -2.27 -13.86 -18.58
N LYS A 108 -2.95 -13.26 -19.55
CA LYS A 108 -2.53 -13.28 -20.95
C LYS A 108 -1.39 -12.29 -21.23
N ALA A 109 -1.41 -11.13 -20.58
CA ALA A 109 -0.54 -10.01 -20.89
C ALA A 109 0.74 -9.96 -20.05
N HIS A 110 0.66 -10.33 -18.78
CA HIS A 110 1.73 -10.27 -17.79
C HIS A 110 2.36 -11.65 -17.68
N ILE A 111 3.42 -11.89 -18.45
CA ILE A 111 4.05 -13.20 -18.51
C ILE A 111 5.28 -13.22 -17.62
N ARG A 112 5.26 -14.05 -16.57
CA ARG A 112 6.45 -14.31 -15.74
C ARG A 112 7.55 -14.95 -16.58
N LYS A 113 8.74 -14.36 -16.54
CA LYS A 113 9.99 -14.88 -17.08
C LYS A 113 11.09 -14.73 -16.04
N THR A 114 12.25 -15.33 -16.30
CA THR A 114 13.43 -15.22 -15.43
C THR A 114 14.63 -14.73 -16.24
N THR A 115 15.55 -14.06 -15.56
CA THR A 115 16.87 -13.71 -16.09
C THR A 115 17.88 -14.63 -15.39
N PRO A 116 18.60 -15.49 -16.14
CA PRO A 116 19.66 -16.31 -15.57
C PRO A 116 20.85 -15.43 -15.21
N VAL A 117 21.35 -15.56 -13.99
CA VAL A 117 22.54 -14.87 -13.50
C VAL A 117 23.48 -15.90 -12.90
N HIS A 118 24.62 -16.12 -13.56
CA HIS A 118 25.67 -16.94 -13.00
C HIS A 118 26.33 -16.20 -11.83
N PHE A 119 26.38 -16.84 -10.67
CA PHE A 119 26.98 -16.31 -9.46
C PHE A 119 27.87 -17.37 -8.82
N GLU A 120 29.13 -17.02 -8.59
CA GLU A 120 30.13 -17.89 -7.96
C GLU A 120 30.78 -17.14 -6.80
N TYR A 121 30.91 -17.82 -5.67
CA TYR A 121 31.56 -17.34 -4.46
C TYR A 121 32.19 -18.51 -3.70
N GLU A 122 32.79 -18.25 -2.53
CA GLU A 122 33.63 -19.24 -1.84
C GLU A 122 32.92 -20.54 -1.43
N TYR A 123 31.59 -20.53 -1.25
CA TYR A 123 30.82 -21.71 -0.83
C TYR A 123 30.11 -22.44 -1.96
N GLY A 124 30.09 -21.92 -3.20
CA GLY A 124 29.34 -22.55 -4.28
C GLY A 124 29.25 -21.76 -5.58
N SER A 125 28.59 -22.35 -6.57
CA SER A 125 28.32 -21.75 -7.87
C SER A 125 26.88 -22.05 -8.27
N TYR A 126 26.13 -21.01 -8.64
CA TYR A 126 24.69 -21.08 -8.89
C TYR A 126 24.31 -20.31 -10.15
N ASP A 127 23.33 -20.83 -10.87
CA ASP A 127 22.64 -20.11 -11.93
C ASP A 127 21.30 -19.60 -11.35
N LEU A 128 21.31 -18.34 -10.90
CA LEU A 128 20.15 -17.71 -10.26
C LEU A 128 19.10 -17.33 -11.31
N GLU A 129 17.86 -17.76 -11.11
CA GLU A 129 16.75 -17.44 -12.00
C GLU A 129 15.89 -16.31 -11.43
N VAL A 130 16.23 -15.06 -11.77
CA VAL A 130 15.61 -13.86 -11.17
C VAL A 130 14.37 -13.44 -11.96
N PRO A 131 13.16 -13.40 -11.35
CA PRO A 131 11.90 -13.24 -12.05
C PRO A 131 11.61 -11.79 -12.43
N TYR A 132 10.95 -11.63 -13.58
CA TYR A 132 10.36 -10.38 -14.04
C TYR A 132 9.08 -10.66 -14.83
N THR A 133 8.21 -9.67 -14.93
CA THR A 133 7.02 -9.70 -15.78
C THR A 133 7.37 -9.12 -17.14
N GLU A 134 7.19 -9.89 -18.21
CA GLU A 134 7.30 -9.38 -19.58
C GLU A 134 5.92 -9.03 -20.14
N ILE A 135 5.77 -7.80 -20.64
CA ILE A 135 4.57 -7.32 -21.32
C ILE A 135 4.94 -7.02 -22.78
N LYS A 136 4.43 -7.86 -23.69
CA LYS A 136 4.64 -7.65 -25.13
C LYS A 136 3.84 -6.45 -25.61
N LEU A 137 4.52 -5.55 -26.34
CA LEU A 137 3.90 -4.37 -26.96
C LEU A 137 3.74 -4.59 -28.46
N SER A 138 2.68 -4.05 -29.03
CA SER A 138 2.46 -4.03 -30.48
C SER A 138 3.33 -2.99 -31.18
N ASP A 139 3.58 -3.21 -32.47
CA ASP A 139 4.28 -2.24 -33.33
C ASP A 139 3.44 -0.97 -33.47
N THR A 140 4.10 0.18 -33.46
CA THR A 140 3.44 1.46 -33.75
C THR A 140 3.33 1.63 -35.27
N PRO A 141 2.10 1.74 -35.84
CA PRO A 141 1.92 1.88 -37.28
C PRO A 141 2.70 3.09 -37.86
N GLY A 142 3.55 2.84 -38.85
CA GLY A 142 4.36 3.88 -39.50
C GLY A 142 5.58 4.37 -38.70
N VAL A 143 5.82 3.84 -37.50
CA VAL A 143 7.01 4.14 -36.68
C VAL A 143 7.91 2.91 -36.57
N GLY A 144 7.33 1.73 -36.28
CA GLY A 144 8.09 0.47 -36.15
C GLY A 144 7.85 -0.24 -34.82
N PRO A 145 8.67 -1.25 -34.50
CA PRO A 145 8.44 -2.13 -33.36
C PRO A 145 8.68 -1.45 -32.01
N ASN A 146 7.94 -1.88 -30.99
CA ASN A 146 8.18 -1.52 -29.59
C ASN A 146 8.80 -2.71 -28.84
N PRO A 147 9.89 -2.52 -28.07
CA PRO A 147 10.42 -3.59 -27.25
C PRO A 147 9.42 -4.01 -26.17
N PRO A 148 9.41 -5.27 -25.72
CA PRO A 148 8.62 -5.68 -24.57
C PRO A 148 9.00 -4.87 -23.33
N PHE A 149 8.00 -4.52 -22.52
CA PHE A 149 8.23 -3.88 -21.22
C PHE A 149 8.55 -4.95 -20.18
N LYS A 150 9.56 -4.70 -19.35
CA LYS A 150 9.92 -5.57 -18.22
C LYS A 150 9.54 -4.88 -16.93
N ASP A 151 8.85 -5.60 -16.06
CA ASP A 151 8.34 -5.09 -14.79
C ASP A 151 8.71 -6.04 -13.64
N TYR A 152 8.67 -5.54 -12.41
CA TYR A 152 8.91 -6.35 -11.22
C TYR A 152 7.82 -7.44 -11.10
N ASN A 153 8.18 -8.64 -10.63
CA ASN A 153 7.25 -9.75 -10.48
C ASN A 153 7.30 -10.32 -9.07
N THR A 154 6.14 -10.55 -8.45
CA THR A 154 6.02 -11.16 -7.11
C THR A 154 5.08 -12.38 -7.09
N GLU A 155 4.52 -12.76 -8.24
CA GLU A 155 3.53 -13.85 -8.34
C GLU A 155 4.12 -15.23 -8.01
N GLY A 156 5.43 -15.39 -8.15
CA GLY A 156 6.11 -16.66 -7.98
C GLY A 156 5.83 -17.69 -9.07
N PRO A 157 6.45 -18.87 -8.97
CA PRO A 157 6.19 -19.97 -9.89
C PRO A 157 4.83 -20.64 -9.59
N LYS A 158 4.22 -21.21 -10.63
CA LYS A 158 2.99 -22.01 -10.46
C LYS A 158 3.32 -23.33 -9.75
N CYS A 159 2.52 -23.71 -8.77
CA CYS A 159 2.59 -25.01 -8.09
C CYS A 159 1.18 -25.58 -7.85
N ASP A 160 1.09 -26.88 -7.52
CA ASP A 160 -0.10 -27.41 -6.84
C ASP A 160 -0.02 -26.98 -5.37
N PRO A 161 -1.02 -26.23 -4.84
CA PRO A 161 -0.99 -25.77 -3.46
C PRO A 161 -0.86 -26.88 -2.41
N LYS A 162 -1.17 -28.13 -2.77
CA LYS A 162 -1.04 -29.31 -1.90
C LYS A 162 0.38 -29.86 -1.81
N GLU A 163 1.22 -29.56 -2.80
CA GLU A 163 2.62 -29.98 -2.83
C GLU A 163 3.54 -28.88 -2.29
N GLY A 164 3.19 -27.62 -2.56
CA GLY A 164 3.98 -26.44 -2.19
C GLY A 164 4.94 -26.02 -3.30
N LEU A 165 5.62 -24.90 -3.08
CA LEU A 165 6.64 -24.38 -3.97
C LEU A 165 7.94 -25.18 -3.85
N ALA A 166 8.72 -25.15 -4.93
CA ALA A 166 10.07 -25.71 -4.91
C ALA A 166 10.96 -24.87 -3.96
N PRO A 167 11.83 -25.50 -3.18
CA PRO A 167 12.67 -24.82 -2.19
C PRO A 167 13.91 -24.20 -2.84
N LEU A 168 13.70 -23.13 -3.62
CA LEU A 168 14.69 -22.42 -4.44
C LEU A 168 16.05 -22.23 -3.75
N ARG A 169 16.05 -21.81 -2.48
CA ARG A 169 17.26 -21.37 -1.75
C ARG A 169 17.95 -22.48 -0.97
N LEU A 170 17.41 -23.70 -0.95
CA LEU A 170 17.84 -24.74 -0.01
C LEU A 170 19.33 -25.07 -0.13
N ASP A 171 19.82 -25.19 -1.36
CA ASP A 171 21.23 -25.53 -1.61
C ASP A 171 22.13 -24.35 -1.21
N TRP A 172 21.71 -23.11 -1.49
CA TRP A 172 22.45 -21.90 -1.09
C TRP A 172 22.64 -21.82 0.43
N ILE A 173 21.61 -22.22 1.17
CA ILE A 173 21.61 -22.23 2.63
C ILE A 173 22.52 -23.34 3.17
N ARG A 174 22.46 -24.54 2.60
CA ARG A 174 23.23 -25.69 3.08
C ARG A 174 24.72 -25.61 2.76
N ASP A 175 25.04 -25.14 1.55
CA ASP A 175 26.43 -25.11 1.06
C ASP A 175 27.31 -24.12 1.84
N ARG A 176 26.72 -23.11 2.49
CA ARG A 176 27.43 -22.21 3.43
C ARG A 176 28.06 -22.95 4.60
N GLY A 177 27.55 -24.13 4.97
CA GLY A 177 28.16 -24.99 5.98
C GLY A 177 28.03 -24.48 7.42
N ASP A 178 27.19 -23.47 7.67
CA ASP A 178 27.02 -22.79 8.96
C ASP A 178 25.65 -23.08 9.61
N VAL A 179 24.83 -23.93 9.00
CA VAL A 179 23.55 -24.42 9.53
C VAL A 179 23.60 -25.90 9.90
N VAL A 180 22.82 -26.29 10.91
CA VAL A 180 22.63 -27.68 11.33
C VAL A 180 21.15 -28.03 11.40
N GLU A 181 20.80 -29.21 10.89
CA GLU A 181 19.48 -29.81 11.13
C GLU A 181 19.39 -30.31 12.58
N TYR A 182 18.23 -30.12 13.21
CA TYR A 182 17.97 -30.64 14.56
C TYR A 182 16.50 -31.08 14.69
N GLU A 183 16.16 -31.71 15.82
CA GLU A 183 14.83 -32.30 16.02
C GLU A 183 13.70 -31.25 16.12
N GLY A 184 14.00 -30.00 16.43
CA GLY A 184 13.00 -28.95 16.56
C GLY A 184 12.12 -29.04 17.80
N ARG A 185 11.22 -28.07 17.92
CA ARG A 185 10.11 -28.08 18.86
C ARG A 185 9.06 -29.09 18.39
N ARG A 186 8.53 -29.88 19.32
CA ARG A 186 7.39 -30.74 19.02
C ARG A 186 6.11 -29.91 18.95
N ARG A 187 5.40 -30.01 17.82
CA ARG A 187 4.07 -29.41 17.66
C ARG A 187 3.09 -29.93 18.70
N ASN A 188 2.24 -29.03 19.19
CA ASN A 188 1.18 -29.32 20.14
C ASN A 188 -0.17 -28.83 19.61
N LEU A 189 -1.28 -29.46 20.01
CA LEU A 189 -2.61 -29.04 19.55
C LEU A 189 -3.03 -27.66 20.09
N GLN A 190 -2.41 -27.17 21.17
CA GLN A 190 -2.54 -25.78 21.61
C GLN A 190 -2.11 -24.78 20.52
N ASP A 191 -1.19 -25.15 19.64
CA ASP A 191 -0.71 -24.27 18.57
C ASP A 191 -1.80 -23.98 17.51
N ASP A 192 -2.83 -24.84 17.46
CA ASP A 192 -4.02 -24.72 16.61
C ASP A 192 -5.29 -24.39 17.41
N GLY A 193 -5.15 -24.03 18.69
CA GLY A 193 -6.24 -23.55 19.53
C GLY A 193 -7.22 -24.62 20.02
N LYS A 194 -8.20 -24.18 20.81
CA LYS A 194 -9.13 -25.05 21.56
C LYS A 194 -9.90 -26.04 20.70
N ARG A 195 -10.31 -25.66 19.48
CA ARG A 195 -11.09 -26.57 18.62
C ARG A 195 -10.23 -27.74 18.13
N ALA A 196 -8.95 -27.53 17.86
CA ALA A 196 -8.03 -28.61 17.50
C ALA A 196 -7.83 -29.58 18.68
N ILE A 197 -7.67 -29.05 19.90
CA ILE A 197 -7.62 -29.86 21.13
C ILE A 197 -8.88 -30.70 21.27
N LYS A 198 -10.08 -30.08 21.18
CA LYS A 198 -11.36 -30.77 21.30
C LYS A 198 -11.56 -31.85 20.22
N ARG A 199 -11.04 -31.60 19.02
CA ARG A 199 -11.11 -32.53 17.87
C ARG A 199 -10.03 -33.62 17.92
N GLY A 200 -8.98 -33.43 18.71
CA GLY A 200 -7.81 -34.30 18.79
C GLY A 200 -6.88 -34.24 17.56
N LYS A 201 -7.07 -33.26 16.65
CA LYS A 201 -6.29 -33.06 15.42
C LYS A 201 -6.55 -31.68 14.82
N ALA A 202 -5.65 -31.15 13.99
CA ALA A 202 -5.95 -29.97 13.19
C ALA A 202 -7.01 -30.24 12.12
N SER A 203 -7.57 -29.17 11.56
CA SER A 203 -8.63 -29.25 10.56
C SER A 203 -8.12 -29.82 9.25
N LYS A 204 -6.90 -29.43 8.85
CA LYS A 204 -6.28 -29.83 7.59
C LYS A 204 -4.76 -29.79 7.67
N GLU A 205 -4.15 -30.89 8.11
CA GLU A 205 -2.69 -31.04 8.14
C GLU A 205 -2.03 -30.82 6.77
N TRP A 206 -0.85 -30.19 6.77
CA TRP A 206 0.01 -30.09 5.61
C TRP A 206 0.43 -31.47 5.11
N ARG A 207 0.50 -31.64 3.78
CA ARG A 207 0.81 -32.95 3.14
C ARG A 207 1.92 -32.90 2.10
N GLY A 208 2.45 -31.72 1.81
CA GLY A 208 3.55 -31.56 0.87
C GLY A 208 4.90 -31.87 1.52
N ARG A 209 5.95 -31.22 1.01
CA ARG A 209 7.32 -31.41 1.51
C ARG A 209 7.40 -31.08 3.00
N THR A 210 8.07 -31.94 3.75
CA THR A 210 8.49 -31.69 5.13
C THR A 210 10.01 -31.68 5.20
N HIS A 211 10.58 -30.92 6.12
CA HIS A 211 12.01 -30.94 6.40
C HIS A 211 12.25 -30.90 7.91
N LYS A 212 13.44 -31.35 8.34
CA LYS A 212 13.90 -31.06 9.70
C LYS A 212 14.23 -29.57 9.79
N PRO A 213 13.84 -28.88 10.86
CA PRO A 213 14.21 -27.48 11.02
C PRO A 213 15.73 -27.36 11.11
N MET A 214 16.23 -26.26 10.53
CA MET A 214 17.63 -25.87 10.56
C MET A 214 17.79 -24.65 11.48
N LYS A 215 18.98 -24.52 12.06
CA LYS A 215 19.43 -23.34 12.81
C LYS A 215 20.92 -23.11 12.58
N GLY A 216 21.40 -21.89 12.81
CA GLY A 216 22.81 -21.54 12.82
C GLY A 216 23.59 -22.36 13.86
N ALA A 217 24.81 -22.76 13.50
CA ALA A 217 25.67 -23.59 14.32
C ALA A 217 26.48 -22.77 15.34
N ASP A 218 27.39 -21.93 14.84
CA ASP A 218 28.47 -21.33 15.65
C ASP A 218 28.46 -19.79 15.69
N HIS A 219 27.83 -19.14 14.71
CA HIS A 219 27.75 -17.68 14.60
C HIS A 219 26.37 -17.23 14.09
N PRO A 220 26.01 -15.94 14.16
CA PRO A 220 24.83 -15.41 13.48
C PRO A 220 24.89 -15.72 11.99
N ILE A 221 23.79 -16.21 11.43
CA ILE A 221 23.68 -16.62 10.02
C ILE A 221 22.83 -15.63 9.20
N THR A 222 22.81 -14.38 9.62
CA THR A 222 21.93 -13.36 9.03
C THR A 222 22.56 -12.70 7.81
N GLN A 223 21.74 -12.17 6.90
CA GLN A 223 22.26 -11.34 5.80
C GLN A 223 23.09 -10.14 6.31
N MET A 224 22.74 -9.58 7.47
CA MET A 224 23.51 -8.51 8.10
C MET A 224 24.89 -8.96 8.54
N TRP A 225 25.00 -10.14 9.15
CA TRP A 225 26.28 -10.72 9.54
C TRP A 225 27.17 -10.94 8.32
N TYR A 226 26.67 -11.61 7.27
CA TYR A 226 27.44 -11.84 6.05
C TYR A 226 27.91 -10.52 5.41
N ALA A 227 27.01 -9.53 5.31
CA ALA A 227 27.33 -8.24 4.70
C ALA A 227 28.45 -7.48 5.44
N ARG A 228 28.44 -7.52 6.79
CA ARG A 228 29.47 -6.92 7.65
C ARG A 228 30.81 -7.63 7.59
N HIS A 229 30.80 -8.92 7.28
CA HIS A 229 32.02 -9.71 7.06
C HIS A 229 32.52 -9.63 5.60
N GLY A 230 31.90 -8.80 4.76
CA GLY A 230 32.29 -8.62 3.37
C GLY A 230 31.90 -9.78 2.46
N ILE A 231 30.97 -10.63 2.89
CA ILE A 231 30.47 -11.77 2.13
C ILE A 231 29.22 -11.34 1.36
N THR A 232 29.28 -11.44 0.04
CA THR A 232 28.12 -11.27 -0.85
C THR A 232 27.44 -12.62 -1.03
N THR A 233 26.19 -12.74 -0.59
CA THR A 233 25.42 -14.00 -0.66
C THR A 233 24.67 -14.14 -2.00
N PRO A 234 24.22 -15.37 -2.37
CA PRO A 234 23.30 -15.55 -3.49
C PRO A 234 22.02 -14.71 -3.35
N GLU A 235 21.50 -14.55 -2.13
CA GLU A 235 20.35 -13.67 -1.86
C GLU A 235 20.64 -12.20 -2.21
N MET A 236 21.82 -11.68 -1.87
CA MET A 236 22.23 -10.32 -2.22
C MET A 236 22.35 -10.12 -3.74
N GLN A 237 22.97 -11.07 -4.46
CA GLN A 237 23.04 -11.01 -5.92
C GLN A 237 21.66 -11.11 -6.59
N TYR A 238 20.79 -11.95 -6.02
CA TYR A 238 19.42 -12.11 -6.50
C TYR A 238 18.66 -10.78 -6.44
N VAL A 239 18.66 -10.11 -5.28
CA VAL A 239 17.96 -8.83 -5.12
C VAL A 239 18.62 -7.69 -5.89
N ALA A 240 19.95 -7.69 -6.04
CA ALA A 240 20.66 -6.69 -6.85
C ALA A 240 20.18 -6.73 -8.31
N THR A 241 20.04 -7.95 -8.86
CA THR A 241 19.50 -8.17 -10.21
C THR A 241 18.02 -7.76 -10.28
N ARG A 242 17.22 -8.11 -9.27
CA ARG A 242 15.78 -7.82 -9.21
C ARG A 242 15.49 -6.31 -9.14
N GLU A 243 16.36 -5.55 -8.48
CA GLU A 243 16.32 -4.09 -8.36
C GLU A 243 17.09 -3.36 -9.48
N ASN A 244 17.75 -4.10 -10.38
CA ASN A 244 18.62 -3.57 -11.43
C ASN A 244 19.69 -2.60 -10.90
N CYS A 245 20.42 -3.04 -9.88
CA CYS A 245 21.48 -2.27 -9.22
C CYS A 245 22.74 -3.11 -8.97
N ASP A 246 23.79 -2.45 -8.47
CA ASP A 246 25.05 -3.10 -8.11
C ASP A 246 24.89 -3.92 -6.81
N VAL A 247 25.49 -5.10 -6.76
CA VAL A 247 25.41 -5.98 -5.57
C VAL A 247 26.16 -5.41 -4.37
N GLU A 248 27.18 -4.58 -4.57
CA GLU A 248 27.86 -3.90 -3.47
C GLU A 248 26.96 -2.84 -2.83
N LEU A 249 26.08 -2.17 -3.59
CA LEU A 249 25.06 -1.29 -3.00
C LEU A 249 24.15 -2.08 -2.03
N VAL A 250 23.74 -3.28 -2.44
CA VAL A 250 22.93 -4.17 -1.61
C VAL A 250 23.68 -4.54 -0.32
N ARG A 251 24.91 -5.04 -0.45
CA ARG A 251 25.73 -5.45 0.70
C ARG A 251 25.99 -4.27 1.65
N GLU A 252 26.34 -3.10 1.14
CA GLU A 252 26.62 -1.91 1.95
C GLU A 252 25.39 -1.40 2.71
N GLU A 253 24.21 -1.37 2.09
CA GLU A 253 22.97 -0.94 2.75
C GLU A 253 22.55 -1.93 3.84
N ILE A 254 22.73 -3.24 3.63
CA ILE A 254 22.47 -4.28 4.63
C ILE A 254 23.48 -4.19 5.79
N ALA A 255 24.77 -4.09 5.49
CA ALA A 255 25.82 -4.01 6.52
C ALA A 255 25.63 -2.79 7.45
N ALA A 256 25.15 -1.68 6.88
CA ALA A 256 24.85 -0.46 7.60
C ALA A 256 23.47 -0.46 8.30
N GLY A 257 22.68 -1.53 8.15
CA GLY A 257 21.34 -1.65 8.73
C GLY A 257 20.28 -0.77 8.07
N ARG A 258 20.55 -0.20 6.88
CA ARG A 258 19.61 0.65 6.12
C ARG A 258 18.74 -0.12 5.12
N ALA A 259 18.98 -1.42 5.01
CA ALA A 259 18.17 -2.35 4.26
C ALA A 259 18.15 -3.73 4.94
N VAL A 260 17.09 -4.50 4.68
CA VAL A 260 16.95 -5.88 5.12
C VAL A 260 16.52 -6.78 3.96
N ILE A 261 16.93 -8.05 4.01
CA ILE A 261 16.41 -9.13 3.17
C ILE A 261 15.79 -10.16 4.14
N PRO A 262 14.48 -10.10 4.40
CA PRO A 262 13.80 -11.06 5.27
C PRO A 262 13.74 -12.41 4.56
N CYS A 263 14.53 -13.38 5.03
CA CYS A 263 14.74 -14.61 4.28
C CYS A 263 15.16 -15.77 5.20
N ASN A 264 14.28 -16.15 6.13
CA ASN A 264 14.56 -17.20 7.11
C ASN A 264 15.06 -18.48 6.41
N ILE A 265 16.06 -19.14 6.99
CA ILE A 265 16.66 -20.37 6.44
C ILE A 265 15.67 -21.54 6.32
N ASN A 266 14.58 -21.53 7.09
CA ASN A 266 13.50 -22.50 7.02
C ASN A 266 12.39 -22.09 6.03
N HIS A 267 12.58 -21.01 5.26
CA HIS A 267 11.71 -20.62 4.15
C HIS A 267 12.49 -20.57 2.83
N PRO A 268 12.98 -21.73 2.36
CA PRO A 268 13.74 -21.79 1.12
C PRO A 268 12.87 -21.56 -0.13
N GLU A 269 11.54 -21.57 0.01
CA GLU A 269 10.59 -21.35 -1.09
C GLU A 269 10.50 -19.86 -1.54
N ALA A 270 10.79 -18.91 -0.64
CA ALA A 270 10.71 -17.49 -0.94
C ALA A 270 11.76 -17.03 -1.96
N GLU A 271 11.33 -16.25 -2.94
CA GLU A 271 12.21 -15.53 -3.87
C GLU A 271 12.73 -14.26 -3.18
N PRO A 272 14.06 -14.11 -2.94
CA PRO A 272 14.61 -13.00 -2.17
C PRO A 272 14.18 -11.62 -2.69
N MET A 273 13.90 -10.71 -1.76
CA MET A 273 13.59 -9.30 -2.02
C MET A 273 14.25 -8.43 -0.94
N ILE A 274 14.44 -7.14 -1.24
CA ILE A 274 15.10 -6.19 -0.33
C ILE A 274 14.18 -5.04 0.07
N ILE A 275 14.20 -4.68 1.34
CA ILE A 275 13.44 -3.57 1.92
C ILE A 275 14.44 -2.52 2.40
N GLY A 276 14.46 -1.35 1.77
CA GLY A 276 15.29 -0.23 2.16
C GLY A 276 15.01 1.03 1.33
N SER A 277 15.32 2.20 1.88
CA SER A 277 14.95 3.50 1.27
C SER A 277 15.62 3.80 -0.08
N ARG A 278 16.73 3.10 -0.38
CA ARG A 278 17.49 3.19 -1.64
C ARG A 278 16.93 2.34 -2.79
N PHE A 279 15.98 1.45 -2.49
CA PHE A 279 15.41 0.49 -3.44
C PHE A 279 13.97 0.90 -3.81
N LEU A 280 13.31 0.10 -4.66
CA LEU A 280 11.88 0.27 -4.95
C LEU A 280 11.06 0.19 -3.65
N THR A 281 10.04 1.04 -3.52
CA THR A 281 9.18 1.04 -2.34
C THR A 281 8.35 -0.24 -2.31
N LYS A 282 8.43 -1.01 -1.22
CA LYS A 282 7.80 -2.34 -1.12
C LYS A 282 6.40 -2.27 -0.54
N LEU A 283 5.58 -3.26 -0.87
CA LEU A 283 4.19 -3.37 -0.43
C LEU A 283 3.97 -4.65 0.39
N ASN A 284 3.42 -4.50 1.61
CA ASN A 284 2.91 -5.61 2.38
C ASN A 284 1.38 -5.75 2.27
N ALA A 285 0.89 -6.97 2.13
CA ALA A 285 -0.53 -7.30 2.26
C ALA A 285 -0.81 -8.13 3.53
N ASN A 286 -1.70 -7.64 4.40
CA ASN A 286 -2.16 -8.40 5.56
C ASN A 286 -3.27 -9.38 5.17
N MET A 287 -3.14 -10.62 5.60
CA MET A 287 -4.19 -11.65 5.54
C MET A 287 -4.25 -12.40 6.86
N GLY A 288 -5.01 -13.49 6.91
CA GLY A 288 -5.24 -14.26 8.12
C GLY A 288 -6.70 -14.60 8.32
N ASN A 289 -6.92 -15.75 8.95
CA ASN A 289 -8.23 -16.20 9.37
C ASN A 289 -8.67 -15.43 10.65
N SER A 290 -9.94 -15.55 11.00
CA SER A 290 -10.43 -15.07 12.29
C SER A 290 -11.26 -16.14 12.98
N ALA A 291 -11.58 -15.92 14.26
CA ALA A 291 -12.49 -16.78 15.01
C ALA A 291 -13.89 -16.93 14.35
N VAL A 292 -14.28 -16.02 13.45
CA VAL A 292 -15.63 -15.90 12.89
C VAL A 292 -15.73 -16.42 11.45
N THR A 293 -14.69 -16.25 10.64
CA THR A 293 -14.71 -16.57 9.19
C THR A 293 -13.34 -16.94 8.65
N SER A 294 -13.33 -17.53 7.44
CA SER A 294 -12.19 -17.99 6.64
C SER A 294 -11.74 -19.43 6.88
N SER A 295 -11.16 -20.04 5.84
CA SER A 295 -10.59 -21.39 5.84
C SER A 295 -9.18 -21.39 5.28
N ILE A 296 -8.41 -22.46 5.53
CA ILE A 296 -7.03 -22.62 5.02
C ILE A 296 -6.96 -22.44 3.50
N ASP A 297 -7.95 -22.97 2.76
CA ASP A 297 -7.99 -22.84 1.30
C ASP A 297 -8.20 -21.38 0.85
N GLU A 298 -9.02 -20.63 1.58
CA GLU A 298 -9.26 -19.21 1.31
C GLU A 298 -8.02 -18.36 1.64
N GLU A 299 -7.27 -18.69 2.69
CA GLU A 299 -6.02 -17.98 3.01
C GLU A 299 -4.94 -18.22 1.97
N VAL A 300 -4.75 -19.45 1.49
CA VAL A 300 -3.80 -19.76 0.40
C VAL A 300 -4.24 -19.11 -0.92
N GLU A 301 -5.55 -19.04 -1.19
CA GLU A 301 -6.06 -18.31 -2.34
C GLU A 301 -5.78 -16.80 -2.22
N LYS A 302 -5.98 -16.20 -1.04
CA LYS A 302 -5.67 -14.78 -0.78
C LYS A 302 -4.17 -14.50 -0.92
N LEU A 303 -3.30 -15.40 -0.48
CA LEU A 303 -1.85 -15.32 -0.69
C LEU A 303 -1.51 -15.23 -2.18
N THR A 304 -1.98 -16.20 -2.95
CA THR A 304 -1.76 -16.27 -4.40
C THR A 304 -2.34 -15.04 -5.10
N TRP A 305 -3.48 -14.55 -4.61
CA TRP A 305 -4.13 -13.37 -5.16
C TRP A 305 -3.37 -12.08 -4.87
N ALA A 306 -2.91 -11.87 -3.64
CA ALA A 306 -2.18 -10.67 -3.25
C ALA A 306 -0.85 -10.55 -4.01
N THR A 307 -0.08 -11.64 -4.05
CA THR A 307 1.21 -11.72 -4.77
C THR A 307 1.05 -11.51 -6.27
N LYS A 308 0.02 -12.12 -6.88
CA LYS A 308 -0.32 -11.90 -8.30
C LYS A 308 -0.51 -10.44 -8.68
N TRP A 309 -1.12 -9.65 -7.80
CA TRP A 309 -1.38 -8.22 -8.01
C TRP A 309 -0.23 -7.31 -7.55
N GLY A 310 0.83 -7.87 -6.98
CA GLY A 310 2.08 -7.15 -6.73
C GLY A 310 2.47 -6.97 -5.26
N ALA A 311 1.80 -7.65 -4.30
CA ALA A 311 2.29 -7.66 -2.92
C ALA A 311 3.71 -8.22 -2.87
N ASP A 312 4.62 -7.49 -2.24
CA ASP A 312 6.06 -7.81 -2.14
C ASP A 312 6.36 -8.64 -0.88
N THR A 313 5.55 -8.49 0.16
CA THR A 313 5.49 -9.35 1.36
C THR A 313 4.05 -9.60 1.77
N VAL A 314 3.84 -10.61 2.61
CA VAL A 314 2.53 -10.92 3.18
C VAL A 314 2.65 -11.15 4.67
N MET A 315 1.70 -10.65 5.46
CA MET A 315 1.61 -11.01 6.88
C MET A 315 0.43 -11.93 7.14
N ASP A 316 0.70 -13.05 7.82
CA ASP A 316 -0.32 -13.88 8.43
C ASP A 316 -0.68 -13.33 9.82
N LEU A 317 -1.82 -12.66 9.90
CA LEU A 317 -2.40 -12.11 11.12
C LEU A 317 -3.56 -12.97 11.64
N SER A 318 -3.57 -14.27 11.29
CA SER A 318 -4.58 -15.24 11.73
C SER A 318 -4.78 -15.22 13.23
N THR A 319 -6.05 -15.23 13.66
CA THR A 319 -6.45 -15.41 15.06
C THR A 319 -7.50 -16.50 15.20
N GLY A 320 -7.55 -17.15 16.35
CA GLY A 320 -8.46 -18.25 16.64
C GLY A 320 -7.85 -19.61 16.35
N ASN A 321 -8.53 -20.41 15.53
CA ASN A 321 -8.25 -21.83 15.39
C ASN A 321 -7.32 -22.13 14.21
N ASP A 322 -6.61 -23.25 14.33
CA ASP A 322 -5.74 -23.80 13.29
C ASP A 322 -4.67 -22.78 12.80
N ILE A 323 -4.17 -21.89 13.68
CA ILE A 323 -3.18 -20.84 13.34
C ILE A 323 -1.89 -21.46 12.80
N HIS A 324 -1.27 -22.37 13.57
CA HIS A 324 -0.05 -23.04 13.16
C HIS A 324 -0.22 -23.75 11.81
N THR A 325 -1.31 -24.50 11.68
CA THR A 325 -1.60 -25.27 10.47
C THR A 325 -1.81 -24.34 9.27
N THR A 326 -2.60 -23.28 9.42
CA THR A 326 -2.86 -22.29 8.35
C THR A 326 -1.56 -21.66 7.88
N ARG A 327 -0.70 -21.26 8.81
CA ARG A 327 0.60 -20.67 8.49
C ARG A 327 1.53 -21.63 7.77
N GLU A 328 1.51 -22.91 8.10
CA GLU A 328 2.29 -23.93 7.38
C GLU A 328 1.88 -24.00 5.90
N TRP A 329 0.57 -23.99 5.62
CA TRP A 329 0.06 -23.94 4.25
C TRP A 329 0.45 -22.64 3.53
N ILE A 330 0.45 -21.51 4.22
CA ILE A 330 0.86 -20.21 3.65
C ILE A 330 2.35 -20.23 3.29
N LEU A 331 3.23 -20.56 4.24
CA LEU A 331 4.68 -20.55 4.05
C LEU A 331 5.12 -21.47 2.91
N ARG A 332 4.64 -22.71 2.89
CA ARG A 332 5.03 -23.68 1.85
C ARG A 332 4.51 -23.29 0.45
N ASN A 333 3.58 -22.34 0.35
CA ASN A 333 3.02 -21.84 -0.90
C ASN A 333 3.39 -20.37 -1.18
N SER A 334 4.25 -19.75 -0.36
CA SER A 334 4.59 -18.34 -0.50
C SER A 334 5.87 -18.15 -1.32
N PRO A 335 5.82 -17.43 -2.45
CA PRO A 335 7.02 -17.01 -3.15
C PRO A 335 7.62 -15.73 -2.56
N VAL A 336 6.96 -15.10 -1.58
CA VAL A 336 7.35 -13.85 -0.95
C VAL A 336 7.60 -14.04 0.55
N PRO A 337 8.35 -13.14 1.21
CA PRO A 337 8.52 -13.20 2.65
C PRO A 337 7.19 -13.14 3.42
N ILE A 338 7.08 -13.97 4.45
CA ILE A 338 5.94 -14.05 5.36
C ILE A 338 6.28 -13.43 6.71
N GLY A 339 5.50 -12.45 7.11
CA GLY A 339 5.54 -11.86 8.44
C GLY A 339 4.44 -12.35 9.38
N THR A 340 4.65 -12.22 10.68
CA THR A 340 3.63 -12.54 11.70
C THR A 340 3.69 -11.55 12.88
N VAL A 341 2.68 -11.64 13.74
CA VAL A 341 2.72 -11.06 15.09
C VAL A 341 2.66 -12.23 16.10
N PRO A 342 3.79 -12.72 16.63
CA PRO A 342 3.81 -13.92 17.48
C PRO A 342 2.92 -13.82 18.72
N MET A 343 2.68 -12.59 19.20
CA MET A 343 1.80 -12.31 20.33
C MET A 343 0.37 -12.84 20.12
N TYR A 344 -0.14 -12.83 18.88
CA TYR A 344 -1.51 -13.27 18.61
C TYR A 344 -1.69 -14.76 18.88
N GLN A 345 -0.73 -15.58 18.45
CA GLN A 345 -0.77 -17.01 18.74
C GLN A 345 -0.47 -17.30 20.22
N ALA A 346 0.45 -16.55 20.84
CA ALA A 346 0.74 -16.71 22.26
C ALA A 346 -0.50 -16.42 23.12
N LEU A 347 -1.28 -15.40 22.77
CA LEU A 347 -2.53 -15.05 23.45
C LEU A 347 -3.60 -16.15 23.30
N GLU A 348 -3.73 -16.74 22.12
CA GLU A 348 -4.66 -17.87 21.88
C GLU A 348 -4.30 -19.11 22.71
N LYS A 349 -2.99 -19.37 22.90
CA LYS A 349 -2.51 -20.47 23.76
C LYS A 349 -2.90 -20.31 25.23
N VAL A 350 -3.18 -19.07 25.67
CA VAL A 350 -3.67 -18.75 27.03
C VAL A 350 -5.14 -18.34 27.06
N GLU A 351 -5.90 -18.71 26.03
CA GLU A 351 -7.35 -18.52 25.98
C GLU A 351 -7.78 -17.05 26.04
N ASP A 352 -7.06 -16.17 25.34
CA ASP A 352 -7.32 -14.72 25.29
C ASP A 352 -7.17 -14.00 26.63
N ASP A 353 -6.52 -14.63 27.60
CA ASP A 353 -6.23 -14.05 28.91
C ASP A 353 -4.81 -13.49 28.94
N ALA A 354 -4.69 -12.19 28.70
CA ALA A 354 -3.41 -11.49 28.70
C ALA A 354 -2.65 -11.72 30.02
N SER A 355 -3.32 -11.83 31.17
CA SER A 355 -2.67 -12.03 32.49
C SER A 355 -1.80 -13.29 32.55
N LYS A 356 -2.11 -14.29 31.72
CA LYS A 356 -1.44 -15.59 31.71
C LYS A 356 -0.25 -15.66 30.74
N LEU A 357 0.00 -14.61 29.96
CA LEU A 357 1.18 -14.54 29.11
C LEU A 357 2.45 -14.54 29.98
N SER A 358 3.47 -15.24 29.51
CA SER A 358 4.81 -15.24 30.10
C SER A 358 5.87 -15.24 29.00
N TRP A 359 7.10 -14.88 29.38
CA TRP A 359 8.25 -14.95 28.48
C TRP A 359 8.43 -16.36 27.90
N GLU A 360 8.31 -17.41 28.71
CA GLU A 360 8.55 -18.80 28.28
C GLU A 360 7.57 -19.23 27.19
N LEU A 361 6.29 -18.87 27.33
CA LEU A 361 5.26 -19.15 26.34
C LEU A 361 5.48 -18.37 25.05
N PHE A 362 5.84 -17.08 25.17
CA PHE A 362 6.12 -16.24 24.03
C PHE A 362 7.35 -16.75 23.27
N ARG A 363 8.43 -17.05 23.98
CA ARG A 363 9.66 -17.65 23.44
C ARG A 363 9.38 -18.96 22.71
N ASP A 364 8.58 -19.85 23.30
CA ASP A 364 8.15 -21.10 22.66
C ASP A 364 7.44 -20.84 21.33
N THR A 365 6.56 -19.84 21.30
CA THR A 365 5.82 -19.43 20.09
C THR A 365 6.72 -18.81 19.03
N VAL A 366 7.73 -18.02 19.44
CA VAL A 366 8.73 -17.48 18.53
C VAL A 366 9.54 -18.60 17.89
N ILE A 367 10.07 -19.55 18.68
CA ILE A 367 10.85 -20.68 18.16
C ILE A 367 10.01 -21.53 17.20
N GLU A 368 8.76 -21.81 17.55
CA GLU A 368 7.82 -22.50 16.67
C GLU A 368 7.73 -21.84 15.29
N GLN A 369 7.59 -20.51 15.25
CA GLN A 369 7.46 -19.77 14.00
C GLN A 369 8.78 -19.64 13.23
N CYS A 370 9.91 -19.51 13.93
CA CYS A 370 11.24 -19.57 13.32
C CYS A 370 11.48 -20.91 12.61
N GLU A 371 11.09 -22.02 13.23
CA GLU A 371 11.22 -23.37 12.66
C GLU A 371 10.31 -23.59 11.44
N GLN A 372 9.13 -22.96 11.41
CA GLN A 372 8.23 -23.02 10.24
C GLN A 372 8.77 -22.22 9.05
N GLY A 373 9.58 -21.18 9.28
CA GLY A 373 10.11 -20.31 8.23
C GLY A 373 9.52 -18.90 8.19
N VAL A 374 8.95 -18.37 9.27
CA VAL A 374 8.55 -16.95 9.28
C VAL A 374 9.77 -16.05 9.09
N ASP A 375 9.72 -15.13 8.12
CA ASP A 375 10.86 -14.31 7.70
C ASP A 375 11.08 -13.07 8.55
N TYR A 376 9.99 -12.50 9.07
CA TYR A 376 10.05 -11.36 9.98
C TYR A 376 8.91 -11.39 10.99
N MET A 377 9.15 -10.83 12.16
CA MET A 377 8.16 -10.82 13.24
C MET A 377 7.96 -9.43 13.78
N THR A 378 6.69 -9.03 13.90
CA THR A 378 6.29 -7.81 14.59
C THR A 378 6.34 -8.01 16.09
N ILE A 379 7.30 -7.35 16.75
CA ILE A 379 7.53 -7.44 18.19
C ILE A 379 7.30 -6.07 18.83
N HIS A 380 6.30 -5.98 19.71
CA HIS A 380 5.89 -4.73 20.38
C HIS A 380 6.74 -4.46 21.64
N ALA A 381 8.06 -4.59 21.53
CA ALA A 381 8.98 -4.39 22.66
C ALA A 381 9.12 -2.91 23.07
N GLY A 382 8.63 -1.96 22.26
CA GLY A 382 8.58 -0.54 22.60
C GLY A 382 7.42 -0.13 23.53
N VAL A 383 6.47 -1.03 23.80
CA VAL A 383 5.33 -0.76 24.69
C VAL A 383 5.75 -0.96 26.15
N LEU A 384 6.23 0.12 26.75
CA LEU A 384 6.75 0.09 28.12
C LEU A 384 5.67 0.51 29.13
N LEU A 385 5.72 -0.05 30.34
CA LEU A 385 4.76 0.22 31.42
C LEU A 385 4.62 1.73 31.67
N ARG A 386 5.73 2.45 31.65
CA ARG A 386 5.77 3.91 31.85
C ARG A 386 5.13 4.73 30.74
N TYR A 387 4.92 4.15 29.55
CA TYR A 387 4.28 4.83 28.42
C TYR A 387 2.77 4.62 28.37
N VAL A 388 2.24 3.55 28.98
CA VAL A 388 0.80 3.28 28.99
C VAL A 388 -0.02 4.47 29.54
N PRO A 389 0.37 5.17 30.62
CA PRO A 389 -0.38 6.33 31.10
C PRO A 389 -0.42 7.51 30.11
N LEU A 390 0.54 7.61 29.18
CA LEU A 390 0.58 8.68 28.18
C LEU A 390 -0.60 8.59 27.20
N THR A 391 -1.17 7.39 27.02
CA THR A 391 -2.31 7.19 26.12
C THR A 391 -3.67 7.45 26.78
N ALA A 392 -3.71 7.77 28.08
CA ALA A 392 -4.96 7.88 28.84
C ALA A 392 -5.90 8.99 28.33
N ASN A 393 -5.33 10.04 27.71
CA ASN A 393 -6.08 11.18 27.19
C ASN A 393 -6.24 11.16 25.65
N ARG A 394 -5.84 10.08 24.98
CA ARG A 394 -6.07 9.92 23.55
C ARG A 394 -7.56 9.80 23.23
N VAL A 395 -7.96 10.29 22.06
CA VAL A 395 -9.31 10.13 21.53
C VAL A 395 -9.61 8.66 21.24
N THR A 396 -8.64 7.93 20.69
CA THR A 396 -8.80 6.52 20.29
C THR A 396 -7.96 5.53 21.09
N GLY A 397 -7.23 6.00 22.11
CA GLY A 397 -6.45 5.14 23.01
C GLY A 397 -5.31 4.40 22.29
N ILE A 398 -5.20 3.10 22.58
CA ILE A 398 -4.23 2.19 21.95
C ILE A 398 -4.97 1.35 20.90
N VAL A 399 -4.67 1.58 19.62
CA VAL A 399 -5.33 0.89 18.50
C VAL A 399 -4.51 -0.27 17.93
N SER A 400 -3.25 -0.43 18.36
CA SER A 400 -2.50 -1.64 18.06
C SER A 400 -3.01 -2.80 18.89
N ARG A 401 -3.45 -3.90 18.25
CA ARG A 401 -3.86 -5.12 18.96
C ARG A 401 -2.70 -5.69 19.79
N GLY A 402 -1.51 -5.82 19.20
CA GLY A 402 -0.34 -6.31 19.93
C GLY A 402 0.09 -5.36 21.05
N GLY A 403 0.00 -4.05 20.80
CA GLY A 403 0.29 -3.03 21.80
C GLY A 403 -0.70 -3.02 22.97
N SER A 404 -1.99 -3.18 22.71
CA SER A 404 -3.01 -3.21 23.76
C SER A 404 -2.88 -4.45 24.65
N ILE A 405 -2.53 -5.60 24.08
CA ILE A 405 -2.25 -6.84 24.84
C ILE A 405 -1.07 -6.63 25.79
N MET A 406 0.02 -6.03 25.31
CA MET A 406 1.18 -5.75 26.15
C MET A 406 0.90 -4.70 27.22
N ALA A 407 0.15 -3.64 26.88
CA ALA A 407 -0.26 -2.64 27.86
C ALA A 407 -1.11 -3.24 28.98
N GLU A 408 -2.08 -4.12 28.65
CA GLU A 408 -2.88 -4.84 29.62
C GLU A 408 -2.02 -5.73 30.53
N TRP A 409 -1.12 -6.52 29.95
CA TRP A 409 -0.19 -7.37 30.71
C TRP A 409 0.65 -6.54 31.69
N CYS A 410 1.26 -5.45 31.21
CA CYS A 410 2.08 -4.56 32.03
C CYS A 410 1.28 -3.98 33.21
N LEU A 411 0.03 -3.56 32.98
CA LEU A 411 -0.82 -2.99 34.04
C LEU A 411 -1.28 -4.02 35.07
N GLN A 412 -1.62 -5.25 34.64
CA GLN A 412 -2.08 -6.31 35.53
C GLN A 412 -0.96 -6.82 36.44
N HIS A 413 0.25 -6.95 35.91
CA HIS A 413 1.42 -7.42 36.66
C HIS A 413 2.20 -6.29 37.34
N HIS A 414 1.93 -5.04 36.95
CA HIS A 414 2.71 -3.86 37.32
C HIS A 414 4.23 -4.05 37.11
N GLN A 415 4.57 -4.66 35.97
CA GLN A 415 5.93 -5.01 35.58
C GLN A 415 6.24 -4.42 34.20
N GLU A 416 7.54 -4.21 33.93
CA GLU A 416 7.98 -3.78 32.60
C GLU A 416 7.74 -4.89 31.58
N SER A 417 7.50 -4.50 30.32
CA SER A 417 7.24 -5.41 29.20
C SER A 417 8.28 -6.54 29.14
N PHE A 418 7.82 -7.80 29.23
CA PHE A 418 8.72 -8.94 29.11
C PHE A 418 9.38 -9.04 27.73
N LEU A 419 8.76 -8.45 26.70
CA LEU A 419 9.37 -8.35 25.36
C LEU A 419 10.59 -7.42 25.36
N TYR A 420 10.54 -6.36 26.16
CA TYR A 420 11.65 -5.42 26.35
C TYR A 420 12.73 -6.04 27.24
N THR A 421 12.36 -6.62 28.39
CA THR A 421 13.36 -7.14 29.35
C THR A 421 14.08 -8.39 28.85
N HIS A 422 13.52 -9.13 27.90
CA HIS A 422 14.14 -10.30 27.25
C HIS A 422 14.55 -10.04 25.80
N PHE A 423 14.71 -8.78 25.39
CA PHE A 423 14.98 -8.44 24.00
C PHE A 423 16.31 -9.03 23.46
N GLU A 424 17.37 -9.10 24.29
CA GLU A 424 18.62 -9.77 23.90
C GLU A 424 18.43 -11.28 23.63
N GLU A 425 17.63 -11.97 24.43
CA GLU A 425 17.31 -13.39 24.21
C GLU A 425 16.52 -13.58 22.90
N LEU A 426 15.64 -12.63 22.53
CA LEU A 426 15.01 -12.62 21.20
C LEU A 426 16.04 -12.44 20.08
N CYS A 427 17.02 -11.55 20.24
CA CYS A 427 18.07 -11.34 19.26
C CYS A 427 18.89 -12.63 19.05
N GLU A 428 19.25 -13.33 20.12
CA GLU A 428 19.95 -14.62 20.05
C GLU A 428 19.15 -15.71 19.32
N ILE A 429 17.82 -15.68 19.42
CA ILE A 429 16.95 -16.59 18.68
C ILE A 429 16.95 -16.20 17.21
N PHE A 430 16.68 -14.93 16.88
CA PHE A 430 16.55 -14.46 15.49
C PHE A 430 17.86 -14.64 14.70
N ALA A 431 19.00 -14.40 15.34
CA ALA A 431 20.33 -14.62 14.75
C ALA A 431 20.57 -16.07 14.29
N LYS A 432 19.88 -17.05 14.88
CA LYS A 432 20.00 -18.48 14.53
C LYS A 432 19.15 -18.90 13.33
N TYR A 433 18.21 -18.08 12.90
CA TYR A 433 17.27 -18.44 11.81
C TYR A 433 17.21 -17.40 10.68
N ASP A 434 17.90 -16.27 10.83
CA ASP A 434 17.78 -15.10 9.95
C ASP A 434 16.35 -14.55 9.86
N VAL A 435 15.71 -14.41 11.02
CA VAL A 435 14.43 -13.69 11.16
C VAL A 435 14.72 -12.22 11.38
N ALA A 436 14.09 -11.35 10.59
CA ALA A 436 14.18 -9.91 10.78
C ALA A 436 13.21 -9.41 11.85
N PHE A 437 13.62 -8.44 12.66
CA PHE A 437 12.71 -7.67 13.49
C PHE A 437 11.88 -6.72 12.64
N SER A 438 10.57 -6.76 12.82
CA SER A 438 9.70 -5.62 12.58
C SER A 438 9.37 -5.03 13.95
N LEU A 439 10.06 -3.97 14.37
CA LEU A 439 9.83 -3.39 15.68
C LEU A 439 8.48 -2.66 15.68
N GLY A 440 7.50 -3.24 16.38
CA GLY A 440 6.09 -2.86 16.27
C GLY A 440 5.76 -1.51 16.90
N ASP A 441 4.82 -0.80 16.30
CA ASP A 441 4.32 0.50 16.72
C ASP A 441 3.08 0.38 17.63
N GLY A 442 3.28 -0.25 18.78
CA GLY A 442 2.22 -0.57 19.73
C GLY A 442 1.42 0.64 20.22
N LEU A 443 2.02 1.83 20.23
CA LEU A 443 1.42 3.10 20.61
C LEU A 443 1.19 4.01 19.39
N ARG A 444 1.03 3.48 18.18
CA ARG A 444 0.65 4.30 17.01
C ARG A 444 -0.68 5.04 17.20
N PRO A 445 -0.89 6.18 16.53
CA PRO A 445 -2.16 6.92 16.57
C PRO A 445 -3.25 6.23 15.74
N GLY A 446 -4.45 6.13 16.32
CA GLY A 446 -5.66 5.61 15.66
C GLY A 446 -6.66 6.68 15.23
N SER A 447 -6.31 7.94 15.42
CA SER A 447 -7.01 9.09 14.89
C SER A 447 -6.02 10.22 14.64
N LEU A 448 -6.40 11.16 13.77
CA LEU A 448 -5.61 12.37 13.51
C LEU A 448 -5.34 13.18 14.79
N ALA A 449 -6.25 13.13 15.78
CA ALA A 449 -6.11 13.87 17.03
C ALA A 449 -5.01 13.31 17.94
N ASP A 450 -4.68 12.03 17.80
CA ASP A 450 -3.68 11.35 18.62
C ASP A 450 -2.29 11.35 17.96
N ALA A 451 -2.19 11.88 16.74
CA ALA A 451 -0.98 11.86 15.94
C ALA A 451 0.14 12.71 16.57
N ASN A 452 1.34 12.14 16.56
CA ASN A 452 2.59 12.75 17.02
C ASN A 452 2.62 13.09 18.51
N ASP A 453 1.79 12.42 19.31
CA ASP A 453 1.72 12.65 20.74
C ASP A 453 2.93 12.06 21.50
N ALA A 454 2.97 12.30 22.81
CA ALA A 454 4.06 11.85 23.65
C ALA A 454 4.19 10.32 23.69
N ALA A 455 3.09 9.56 23.61
CA ALA A 455 3.11 8.11 23.65
C ALA A 455 3.78 7.53 22.40
N GLN A 456 3.36 7.99 21.22
CA GLN A 456 3.92 7.56 19.94
C GLN A 456 5.41 7.87 19.86
N LEU A 457 5.81 9.11 20.17
CA LEU A 457 7.19 9.53 20.03
C LEU A 457 8.11 8.87 21.08
N SER A 458 7.60 8.57 22.28
CA SER A 458 8.37 7.85 23.31
C SER A 458 8.63 6.39 22.92
N GLU A 459 7.65 5.73 22.30
CA GLU A 459 7.86 4.39 21.74
C GLU A 459 8.92 4.43 20.64
N LEU A 460 8.82 5.36 19.68
CA LEU A 460 9.80 5.50 18.60
C LEU A 460 11.24 5.67 19.12
N MET A 461 11.44 6.46 20.17
CA MET A 461 12.74 6.59 20.84
C MET A 461 13.27 5.25 21.37
N THR A 462 12.38 4.43 21.94
CA THR A 462 12.72 3.09 22.42
C THR A 462 13.04 2.15 21.26
N LEU A 463 12.31 2.23 20.15
CA LEU A 463 12.61 1.41 18.97
C LEU A 463 14.00 1.72 18.41
N GLY A 464 14.44 2.98 18.45
CA GLY A 464 15.81 3.37 18.09
C GLY A 464 16.89 2.82 19.04
N GLU A 465 16.59 2.62 20.31
CA GLU A 465 17.45 1.91 21.27
C GLU A 465 17.51 0.41 20.94
N LEU A 466 16.36 -0.24 20.81
CA LEU A 466 16.25 -1.67 20.51
C LEU A 466 16.90 -2.03 19.17
N THR A 467 16.86 -1.13 18.18
CA THR A 467 17.58 -1.28 16.91
C THR A 467 19.07 -1.45 17.12
N LYS A 468 19.68 -0.65 18.00
CA LYS A 468 21.12 -0.76 18.30
C LYS A 468 21.45 -2.07 18.98
N ILE A 469 20.58 -2.53 19.89
CA ILE A 469 20.76 -3.82 20.56
C ILE A 469 20.70 -4.95 19.52
N ALA A 470 19.66 -5.01 18.68
CA ALA A 470 19.54 -6.02 17.64
C ALA A 470 20.74 -6.02 16.67
N TRP A 471 21.23 -4.83 16.28
CA TRP A 471 22.43 -4.72 15.45
C TRP A 471 23.72 -5.17 16.14
N GLN A 472 23.81 -5.18 17.47
CA GLN A 472 24.97 -5.78 18.17
C GLN A 472 24.99 -7.31 18.05
N HIS A 473 23.83 -7.93 17.79
CA HIS A 473 23.68 -9.35 17.52
C HIS A 473 23.64 -9.69 16.03
N ASP A 474 23.96 -8.71 15.16
CA ASP A 474 23.82 -8.81 13.71
C ASP A 474 22.42 -9.22 13.25
N VAL A 475 21.36 -8.84 13.97
CA VAL A 475 19.98 -9.13 13.56
C VAL A 475 19.43 -8.00 12.70
N GLN A 476 18.79 -8.35 11.59
CA GLN A 476 18.15 -7.42 10.66
C GLN A 476 16.95 -6.73 11.32
N VAL A 477 16.77 -5.42 11.10
CA VAL A 477 15.71 -4.63 11.74
C VAL A 477 15.03 -3.73 10.73
N MET A 478 13.70 -3.67 10.76
CA MET A 478 12.87 -2.60 10.24
C MET A 478 11.95 -2.07 11.35
N ILE A 479 11.51 -0.82 11.22
CA ILE A 479 10.73 -0.10 12.23
C ILE A 479 9.30 0.05 11.72
N GLU A 480 8.30 -0.32 12.51
CA GLU A 480 6.90 -0.01 12.19
C GLU A 480 6.56 1.44 12.56
N GLY A 481 5.63 2.04 11.83
CA GLY A 481 5.26 3.43 11.96
C GLY A 481 3.80 3.72 11.68
N PRO A 482 3.39 4.98 11.93
CA PRO A 482 2.04 5.34 12.33
C PRO A 482 0.93 4.96 11.35
N GLY A 483 -0.28 4.89 11.94
CA GLY A 483 -1.55 4.68 11.26
C GLY A 483 -2.22 5.98 10.81
N HIS A 484 -2.70 6.81 11.72
CA HIS A 484 -3.50 8.01 11.38
C HIS A 484 -2.70 9.29 11.65
N VAL A 485 -2.44 10.09 10.62
CA VAL A 485 -1.57 11.28 10.72
C VAL A 485 -2.09 12.42 9.83
N PRO A 486 -2.29 13.65 10.35
CA PRO A 486 -2.60 14.81 9.54
C PRO A 486 -1.55 15.02 8.44
N PHE A 487 -2.00 15.27 7.21
CA PHE A 487 -1.15 15.29 6.02
C PHE A 487 0.10 16.17 6.15
N ASP A 488 -0.03 17.36 6.74
CA ASP A 488 1.05 18.32 6.94
C ASP A 488 2.17 17.82 7.87
N THR A 489 1.88 16.84 8.72
CA THR A 489 2.84 16.25 9.68
C THR A 489 3.35 14.87 9.29
N VAL A 490 2.94 14.32 8.15
CA VAL A 490 3.41 13.03 7.64
C VAL A 490 4.93 13.04 7.45
N ARG A 491 5.48 14.11 6.84
CA ARG A 491 6.92 14.28 6.63
C ARG A 491 7.72 14.25 7.93
N MET A 492 7.19 14.86 9.00
CA MET A 492 7.89 14.93 10.28
C MET A 492 8.17 13.52 10.83
N ASN A 493 7.25 12.58 10.65
CA ASN A 493 7.38 11.22 11.18
C ASN A 493 8.57 10.47 10.55
N ILE A 494 8.72 10.52 9.22
CA ILE A 494 9.85 9.87 8.53
C ILE A 494 11.18 10.59 8.82
N GLU A 495 11.20 11.91 8.99
CA GLU A 495 12.42 12.61 9.40
C GLU A 495 12.84 12.26 10.84
N MET A 496 11.86 12.11 11.74
CA MET A 496 12.11 11.67 13.12
C MET A 496 12.60 10.23 13.17
N GLU A 497 11.96 9.31 12.45
CA GLU A 497 12.39 7.91 12.40
C GLU A 497 13.84 7.81 11.93
N LYS A 498 14.20 8.44 10.81
CA LYS A 498 15.57 8.37 10.31
C LYS A 498 16.60 8.87 11.31
N ALA A 499 16.27 9.95 12.02
CA ALA A 499 17.14 10.54 13.03
C ALA A 499 17.29 9.64 14.27
N ILE A 500 16.19 9.05 14.73
CA ILE A 500 16.13 8.26 15.96
C ILE A 500 16.61 6.83 15.74
N CYS A 501 16.15 6.18 14.68
CA CYS A 501 16.37 4.77 14.33
C CYS A 501 17.51 4.57 13.32
N GLN A 502 18.35 5.59 13.12
CA GLN A 502 19.59 5.52 12.34
C GLN A 502 19.41 5.07 10.88
N ASN A 503 18.31 5.49 10.27
CA ASN A 503 17.89 5.12 8.91
C ASN A 503 17.64 3.62 8.71
N ALA A 504 17.26 2.89 9.76
CA ALA A 504 16.66 1.57 9.59
C ALA A 504 15.46 1.66 8.61
N PRO A 505 15.14 0.60 7.85
CA PRO A 505 13.97 0.61 6.98
C PRO A 505 12.69 0.91 7.75
N PHE A 506 11.95 1.93 7.31
CA PHE A 506 10.65 2.26 7.90
C PHE A 506 9.51 1.54 7.18
N TYR A 507 8.55 1.04 7.95
CA TYR A 507 7.40 0.24 7.52
C TYR A 507 6.11 0.84 8.08
N THR A 508 5.26 1.46 7.26
CA THR A 508 4.11 2.25 7.77
C THR A 508 2.76 1.71 7.36
N LEU A 509 1.76 1.82 8.23
CA LEU A 509 0.35 1.50 7.94
C LEU A 509 -0.37 2.72 7.35
N GLY A 510 -0.25 2.92 6.03
CA GLY A 510 -0.62 4.18 5.38
C GLY A 510 0.51 5.21 5.45
N PRO A 511 0.33 6.37 6.11
CA PRO A 511 -0.74 6.69 7.08
C PRO A 511 -2.05 7.23 6.47
N LEU A 512 -3.18 7.03 7.15
CA LEU A 512 -4.47 7.66 6.87
C LEU A 512 -4.41 9.16 7.15
N THR A 513 -4.75 9.97 6.14
CA THR A 513 -4.67 11.43 6.24
C THR A 513 -5.97 12.10 6.68
N THR A 514 -7.04 11.32 6.87
CA THR A 514 -8.35 11.77 7.36
C THR A 514 -9.17 10.58 7.88
N ASP A 515 -9.92 10.81 8.95
CA ASP A 515 -10.75 9.77 9.62
C ASP A 515 -12.20 9.73 9.11
N THR A 516 -12.52 10.54 8.10
CA THR A 516 -13.90 10.86 7.72
C THR A 516 -14.48 10.00 6.59
N ALA A 517 -13.75 8.99 6.12
CA ALA A 517 -14.11 8.21 4.94
C ALA A 517 -13.99 6.68 5.10
N PRO A 518 -14.55 6.07 6.16
CA PRO A 518 -14.58 4.61 6.27
C PRO A 518 -15.30 4.00 5.05
N GLY A 519 -14.74 2.91 4.51
CA GLY A 519 -15.11 2.38 3.19
C GLY A 519 -14.16 2.82 2.07
N TYR A 520 -13.37 3.87 2.31
CA TYR A 520 -12.40 4.44 1.37
C TYR A 520 -11.03 4.64 1.99
N ASP A 521 -10.72 3.93 3.08
CA ASP A 521 -9.46 4.13 3.80
C ASP A 521 -8.23 3.70 3.00
N HIS A 522 -8.38 2.78 2.06
CA HIS A 522 -7.36 2.51 1.03
C HIS A 522 -6.94 3.76 0.23
N ILE A 523 -7.83 4.76 0.06
CA ILE A 523 -7.54 6.03 -0.60
C ILE A 523 -6.94 7.03 0.39
N THR A 524 -7.55 7.20 1.56
CA THR A 524 -7.07 8.15 2.59
C THR A 524 -5.64 7.82 3.02
N SER A 525 -5.34 6.53 3.12
CA SER A 525 -4.02 6.03 3.47
C SER A 525 -3.02 6.04 2.32
N ALA A 526 -3.44 5.81 1.08
CA ALA A 526 -2.54 5.90 -0.08
C ALA A 526 -1.98 7.32 -0.24
N ILE A 527 -2.75 8.37 0.10
CA ILE A 527 -2.27 9.77 0.07
C ILE A 527 -1.10 9.96 1.04
N GLY A 528 -1.24 9.51 2.29
CA GLY A 528 -0.16 9.59 3.28
C GLY A 528 0.99 8.65 2.94
N GLY A 529 0.70 7.47 2.40
CA GLY A 529 1.68 6.49 1.94
C GLY A 529 2.64 7.05 0.88
N VAL A 530 2.13 7.81 -0.10
CA VAL A 530 2.98 8.51 -1.08
C VAL A 530 3.86 9.56 -0.40
N GLU A 531 3.27 10.39 0.47
CA GLU A 531 4.00 11.48 1.12
C GLU A 531 5.11 10.96 2.05
N ILE A 532 4.87 9.86 2.77
CA ILE A 532 5.86 9.30 3.68
C ILE A 532 6.96 8.53 2.92
N ALA A 533 6.58 7.73 1.91
CA ALA A 533 7.52 6.94 1.11
C ALA A 533 8.42 7.79 0.21
N ARG A 534 7.94 8.91 -0.35
CA ARG A 534 8.81 9.77 -1.17
C ARG A 534 9.99 10.34 -0.37
N TYR A 535 9.86 10.42 0.95
CA TYR A 535 10.93 10.85 1.85
C TYR A 535 11.74 9.70 2.44
N GLY A 536 11.38 8.43 2.18
CA GLY A 536 12.24 7.29 2.44
C GLY A 536 11.64 6.13 3.25
N THR A 537 10.32 6.09 3.49
CA THR A 537 9.70 4.84 3.95
C THR A 537 9.97 3.72 2.95
N ALA A 538 10.45 2.57 3.44
CA ALA A 538 10.92 1.47 2.63
C ALA A 538 9.82 0.48 2.25
N MET A 539 8.84 0.29 3.13
CA MET A 539 7.70 -0.59 2.91
C MET A 539 6.40 0.05 3.38
N LEU A 540 5.32 -0.13 2.62
CA LEU A 540 3.99 0.33 2.97
C LEU A 540 3.10 -0.88 3.26
N CYS A 541 2.51 -0.92 4.45
CA CYS A 541 1.44 -1.84 4.79
C CYS A 541 0.16 -1.32 4.14
N TYR A 542 -0.47 -2.15 3.34
CA TYR A 542 -1.70 -1.75 2.68
C TYR A 542 -2.82 -1.46 3.69
N VAL A 543 -3.83 -0.75 3.21
CA VAL A 543 -5.10 -0.59 3.92
C VAL A 543 -6.18 -0.93 2.90
N THR A 544 -7.13 -1.77 3.31
CA THR A 544 -8.21 -2.21 2.41
C THR A 544 -9.38 -1.24 2.48
N PRO A 545 -10.32 -1.27 1.51
CA PRO A 545 -11.58 -0.53 1.64
C PRO A 545 -12.38 -0.88 2.90
N LYS A 546 -12.18 -2.07 3.47
CA LYS A 546 -12.88 -2.56 4.65
C LYS A 546 -12.19 -2.25 5.98
N GLU A 547 -11.08 -1.51 5.96
CA GLU A 547 -10.50 -1.02 7.21
C GLU A 547 -11.56 -0.31 8.05
N HIS A 548 -11.52 -0.54 9.37
CA HIS A 548 -12.54 -0.08 10.33
C HIS A 548 -13.97 -0.63 10.15
N LEU A 549 -14.20 -1.54 9.19
CA LEU A 549 -15.55 -2.06 8.86
C LEU A 549 -15.67 -3.58 8.93
N GLY A 550 -14.62 -4.33 8.61
CA GLY A 550 -14.64 -5.79 8.70
C GLY A 550 -13.51 -6.48 7.95
N LEU A 551 -13.60 -7.81 7.83
CA LEU A 551 -12.55 -8.60 7.18
C LEU A 551 -12.60 -8.45 5.64
N PRO A 552 -11.44 -8.19 5.00
CA PRO A 552 -11.35 -8.08 3.55
C PRO A 552 -11.61 -9.42 2.87
N ASN A 553 -12.42 -9.39 1.82
CA ASN A 553 -12.55 -10.49 0.88
C ASN A 553 -11.49 -10.33 -0.24
N LYS A 554 -11.48 -11.25 -1.19
CA LYS A 554 -10.56 -11.27 -2.33
C LYS A 554 -10.55 -9.96 -3.16
N ASP A 555 -11.70 -9.33 -3.34
CA ASP A 555 -11.81 -8.08 -4.10
C ASP A 555 -11.23 -6.90 -3.30
N ASP A 556 -11.51 -6.85 -1.99
CA ASP A 556 -10.97 -5.84 -1.10
C ASP A 556 -9.43 -5.92 -1.04
N VAL A 557 -8.88 -7.16 -1.05
CA VAL A 557 -7.44 -7.40 -1.16
C VAL A 557 -6.87 -6.85 -2.47
N LYS A 558 -7.50 -7.14 -3.61
CA LYS A 558 -7.06 -6.58 -4.91
C LYS A 558 -7.07 -5.05 -4.88
N GLN A 559 -8.14 -4.43 -4.39
CA GLN A 559 -8.25 -2.97 -4.32
C GLN A 559 -7.17 -2.36 -3.42
N GLY A 560 -6.93 -2.94 -2.25
CA GLY A 560 -5.84 -2.52 -1.36
C GLY A 560 -4.47 -2.63 -2.04
N VAL A 561 -4.18 -3.78 -2.67
CA VAL A 561 -2.90 -4.00 -3.34
C VAL A 561 -2.70 -3.02 -4.50
N ILE A 562 -3.70 -2.83 -5.37
CA ILE A 562 -3.58 -1.89 -6.49
C ILE A 562 -3.42 -0.44 -6.01
N ALA A 563 -4.19 -0.02 -5.00
CA ALA A 563 -4.06 1.33 -4.43
C ALA A 563 -2.64 1.59 -3.92
N TYR A 564 -2.04 0.60 -3.27
CA TYR A 564 -0.70 0.73 -2.73
C TYR A 564 0.42 0.48 -3.73
N LYS A 565 0.25 -0.33 -4.78
CA LYS A 565 1.20 -0.36 -5.91
C LYS A 565 1.29 1.00 -6.57
N ILE A 566 0.16 1.68 -6.72
CA ILE A 566 0.13 3.07 -7.20
C ILE A 566 0.88 3.99 -6.23
N ALA A 567 0.64 3.86 -4.92
CA ALA A 567 1.32 4.68 -3.91
C ALA A 567 2.85 4.47 -3.90
N CYS A 568 3.31 3.21 -3.89
CA CYS A 568 4.73 2.86 -3.97
C CYS A 568 5.37 3.44 -5.23
N HIS A 569 4.76 3.22 -6.39
CA HIS A 569 5.27 3.71 -7.67
C HIS A 569 5.30 5.24 -7.75
N ALA A 570 4.26 5.91 -7.26
CA ALA A 570 4.23 7.37 -7.19
C ALA A 570 5.33 7.93 -6.28
N ALA A 571 5.62 7.26 -5.17
CA ALA A 571 6.75 7.59 -4.31
C ALA A 571 8.09 7.35 -5.02
N ASP A 572 8.24 6.26 -5.76
CA ASP A 572 9.46 5.96 -6.54
C ASP A 572 9.72 6.99 -7.65
N LEU A 573 8.66 7.47 -8.33
CA LEU A 573 8.75 8.59 -9.27
C LEU A 573 9.22 9.88 -8.58
N ALA A 574 8.65 10.19 -7.41
CA ALA A 574 9.00 11.37 -6.62
C ALA A 574 10.42 11.30 -6.03
N LYS A 575 10.91 10.10 -5.73
CA LYS A 575 12.31 9.80 -5.34
C LYS A 575 13.29 9.93 -6.52
N HIS A 576 12.79 10.03 -7.75
CA HIS A 576 13.57 9.87 -8.97
C HIS A 576 14.32 8.53 -9.01
N HIS A 577 13.66 7.46 -8.56
CA HIS A 577 14.25 6.12 -8.60
C HIS A 577 14.58 5.76 -10.07
N PRO A 578 15.78 5.19 -10.34
CA PRO A 578 16.14 4.73 -11.67
C PRO A 578 15.03 3.86 -12.28
N HIS A 579 14.72 4.09 -13.56
CA HIS A 579 13.73 3.35 -14.34
C HIS A 579 12.25 3.44 -13.90
N ALA A 580 11.92 4.10 -12.79
CA ALA A 580 10.51 4.24 -12.38
C ALA A 580 9.67 4.98 -13.45
N MET A 581 10.24 6.01 -14.09
CA MET A 581 9.55 6.77 -15.15
C MET A 581 9.30 5.95 -16.43
N ASP A 582 9.99 4.82 -16.63
CA ASP A 582 9.91 4.06 -17.87
C ASP A 582 8.50 3.50 -18.11
N ARG A 583 7.81 3.07 -17.04
CA ARG A 583 6.42 2.58 -17.13
C ARG A 583 5.47 3.69 -17.57
N ASP A 584 5.52 4.85 -16.93
CA ASP A 584 4.68 6.01 -17.22
C ASP A 584 4.87 6.50 -18.67
N ASN A 585 6.13 6.51 -19.13
CA ASN A 585 6.46 6.85 -20.50
C ASN A 585 5.89 5.82 -21.48
N ALA A 586 6.04 4.52 -21.21
CA ALA A 586 5.50 3.45 -22.06
C ALA A 586 3.98 3.51 -22.17
N ILE A 587 3.26 3.61 -21.05
CA ILE A 587 1.78 3.68 -21.05
C ILE A 587 1.27 4.97 -21.69
N SER A 588 1.96 6.10 -21.47
CA SER A 588 1.62 7.39 -22.08
C SER A 588 1.85 7.39 -23.58
N LYS A 589 2.95 6.76 -24.05
CA LYS A 589 3.21 6.57 -25.48
C LYS A 589 2.12 5.70 -26.11
N ALA A 590 1.77 4.57 -25.49
CA ALA A 590 0.69 3.70 -25.98
C ALA A 590 -0.65 4.44 -26.07
N ARG A 591 -0.96 5.26 -25.06
CA ARG A 591 -2.15 6.13 -25.03
C ARG A 591 -2.15 7.13 -26.18
N PHE A 592 -1.05 7.86 -26.38
CA PHE A 592 -0.95 8.87 -27.43
C PHE A 592 -0.99 8.27 -28.84
N GLU A 593 -0.51 7.05 -29.00
CA GLU A 593 -0.52 6.29 -30.26
C GLU A 593 -1.80 5.48 -30.47
N PHE A 594 -2.77 5.55 -29.54
CA PHE A 594 -4.01 4.79 -29.56
C PHE A 594 -3.82 3.27 -29.64
N ARG A 595 -2.69 2.76 -29.12
CA ARG A 595 -2.46 1.32 -28.91
C ARG A 595 -3.20 0.88 -27.64
N TRP A 596 -4.53 0.85 -27.70
CA TRP A 596 -5.40 0.63 -26.54
C TRP A 596 -5.05 -0.63 -25.77
N LEU A 597 -4.87 -1.77 -26.45
CA LEU A 597 -4.50 -3.03 -25.79
C LEU A 597 -3.16 -2.92 -25.06
N ASP A 598 -2.17 -2.25 -25.63
CA ASP A 598 -0.89 -2.04 -24.97
C ASP A 598 -1.04 -1.11 -23.75
N GLN A 599 -1.85 -0.05 -23.87
CA GLN A 599 -2.15 0.84 -22.75
C GLN A 599 -2.80 0.07 -21.59
N PHE A 600 -3.74 -0.83 -21.88
CA PHE A 600 -4.38 -1.66 -20.85
C PHE A 600 -3.38 -2.64 -20.25
N ASN A 601 -2.60 -3.33 -21.08
CA ASN A 601 -1.64 -4.31 -20.63
C ASN A 601 -0.52 -3.68 -19.78
N LEU A 602 -0.15 -2.42 -20.04
CA LEU A 602 0.83 -1.68 -19.25
C LEU A 602 0.27 -1.14 -17.93
N SER A 603 -1.05 -1.18 -17.70
CA SER A 603 -1.62 -0.80 -16.40
C SER A 603 -1.31 -1.88 -15.34
N TYR A 604 -1.46 -1.53 -14.05
CA TYR A 604 -1.38 -2.53 -12.97
C TYR A 604 -2.60 -3.46 -12.93
N ASP A 605 -3.72 -3.05 -13.53
CA ASP A 605 -4.96 -3.83 -13.60
C ASP A 605 -5.56 -3.79 -15.02
N PRO A 606 -5.05 -4.64 -15.94
CA PRO A 606 -5.49 -4.67 -17.33
C PRO A 606 -6.99 -5.00 -17.47
N ASP A 607 -7.50 -5.91 -16.63
CA ASP A 607 -8.89 -6.35 -16.66
C ASP A 607 -9.85 -5.19 -16.34
N THR A 608 -9.58 -4.40 -15.29
CA THR A 608 -10.39 -3.21 -14.97
C THR A 608 -10.29 -2.14 -16.05
N ALA A 609 -9.09 -1.91 -16.59
CA ALA A 609 -8.89 -0.89 -17.64
C ALA A 609 -9.70 -1.20 -18.91
N ILE A 610 -9.74 -2.47 -19.34
CA ILE A 610 -10.58 -2.93 -20.45
C ILE A 610 -12.06 -2.78 -20.10
N ALA A 611 -12.47 -3.26 -18.93
CA ALA A 611 -13.87 -3.24 -18.51
C ALA A 611 -14.47 -1.83 -18.55
N PHE A 612 -13.72 -0.81 -18.10
CA PHE A 612 -14.16 0.58 -18.13
C PHE A 612 -14.21 1.18 -19.54
N HIS A 613 -13.27 0.82 -20.41
CA HIS A 613 -13.33 1.25 -21.82
C HIS A 613 -14.54 0.65 -22.53
N ASP A 614 -14.72 -0.66 -22.39
CA ASP A 614 -15.71 -1.45 -23.13
C ASP A 614 -17.13 -1.23 -22.66
N GLU A 615 -17.31 -0.62 -21.49
CA GLU A 615 -18.63 -0.20 -21.02
C GLU A 615 -19.36 0.73 -22.01
N THR A 616 -18.59 1.46 -22.81
CA THR A 616 -19.13 2.39 -23.81
C THR A 616 -18.72 2.06 -25.24
N LEU A 617 -17.57 1.42 -25.44
CA LEU A 617 -17.04 1.05 -26.75
C LEU A 617 -16.62 -0.44 -26.79
N PRO A 618 -17.57 -1.40 -26.66
CA PRO A 618 -17.25 -2.82 -26.50
C PRO A 618 -16.78 -3.50 -27.79
N ALA A 619 -17.01 -2.90 -28.96
CA ALA A 619 -16.68 -3.53 -30.23
C ALA A 619 -15.15 -3.62 -30.40
N GLU A 620 -14.62 -4.80 -30.76
CA GLU A 620 -13.18 -5.00 -30.99
C GLU A 620 -12.51 -3.93 -31.88
N PRO A 621 -13.13 -3.46 -32.99
CA PRO A 621 -12.55 -2.38 -33.78
C PRO A 621 -12.34 -1.06 -33.02
N ALA A 622 -13.04 -0.84 -31.90
CA ALA A 622 -12.83 0.34 -31.05
C ALA A 622 -11.44 0.35 -30.39
N LYS A 623 -10.80 -0.82 -30.23
CA LYS A 623 -9.41 -0.91 -29.74
C LYS A 623 -8.38 -0.40 -30.76
N MET A 624 -8.82 -0.08 -31.98
CA MET A 624 -8.03 0.56 -33.03
C MET A 624 -8.47 2.00 -33.29
N ALA A 625 -9.43 2.53 -32.51
CA ALA A 625 -9.98 3.86 -32.71
C ALA A 625 -9.05 4.96 -32.17
N HIS A 626 -8.90 6.05 -32.93
CA HIS A 626 -8.13 7.24 -32.51
C HIS A 626 -8.95 8.17 -31.59
N PHE A 627 -9.78 7.61 -30.71
CA PHE A 627 -10.62 8.33 -29.77
C PHE A 627 -11.22 7.37 -28.73
N CYS A 628 -11.72 7.91 -27.62
CA CYS A 628 -12.63 7.21 -26.71
C CYS A 628 -14.01 7.88 -26.67
N SER A 629 -14.94 7.32 -25.92
CA SER A 629 -16.31 7.83 -25.76
C SER A 629 -16.38 9.22 -25.12
N MET A 630 -15.36 9.65 -24.37
CA MET A 630 -15.33 10.95 -23.70
C MET A 630 -15.33 12.13 -24.70
N CYS A 631 -14.55 12.05 -25.79
CA CYS A 631 -14.43 13.14 -26.77
C CYS A 631 -15.05 12.78 -28.13
N GLY A 632 -15.23 11.49 -28.41
CA GLY A 632 -15.61 11.01 -29.73
C GLY A 632 -14.58 11.33 -30.82
N PRO A 633 -14.89 10.98 -32.07
CA PRO A 633 -13.92 11.02 -33.18
C PRO A 633 -13.46 12.43 -33.57
N LYS A 634 -14.27 13.46 -33.31
CA LYS A 634 -14.01 14.83 -33.80
C LYS A 634 -13.21 15.70 -32.83
N PHE A 635 -13.31 15.42 -31.53
CA PHE A 635 -12.77 16.31 -30.49
C PHE A 635 -11.66 15.65 -29.66
N CYS A 636 -11.16 14.48 -30.06
CA CYS A 636 -10.04 13.86 -29.39
C CYS A 636 -8.77 14.72 -29.55
N SER A 637 -8.31 15.30 -28.45
CA SER A 637 -7.14 16.19 -28.42
C SER A 637 -5.86 15.51 -28.93
N MET A 638 -5.65 14.23 -28.61
CA MET A 638 -4.49 13.47 -29.07
C MET A 638 -4.53 13.22 -30.58
N ALA A 639 -5.70 12.92 -31.15
CA ALA A 639 -5.86 12.76 -32.60
C ALA A 639 -5.65 14.08 -33.36
N ILE A 640 -6.18 15.19 -32.82
CA ILE A 640 -5.91 16.54 -33.34
C ILE A 640 -4.41 16.83 -33.29
N SER A 641 -3.74 16.52 -32.18
CA SER A 641 -2.29 16.72 -32.02
C SER A 641 -1.48 15.88 -33.00
N GLN A 642 -1.85 14.62 -33.25
CA GLN A 642 -1.22 13.80 -34.29
C GLN A 642 -1.39 14.41 -35.69
N ASN A 643 -2.58 14.92 -36.02
CA ASN A 643 -2.83 15.60 -37.29
C ASN A 643 -1.97 16.88 -37.45
N ILE A 644 -1.80 17.65 -36.37
CA ILE A 644 -0.90 18.82 -36.34
C ILE A 644 0.54 18.36 -36.62
N ARG A 645 1.05 17.35 -35.90
CA ARG A 645 2.41 16.81 -36.12
C ARG A 645 2.60 16.27 -37.54
N LYS A 646 1.60 15.59 -38.10
CA LYS A 646 1.64 15.09 -39.47
C LYS A 646 1.65 16.22 -40.51
N ARG A 647 0.95 17.32 -40.24
CA ARG A 647 0.85 18.47 -41.15
C ARG A 647 2.06 19.41 -41.07
N PHE A 648 2.58 19.65 -39.87
CA PHE A 648 3.56 20.71 -39.62
C PHE A 648 4.93 20.19 -39.11
N GLY A 649 5.09 18.88 -38.96
CA GLY A 649 6.32 18.27 -38.46
C GLY A 649 6.46 18.34 -36.93
N GLY A 650 7.67 18.02 -36.43
CA GLY A 650 8.03 18.12 -35.02
C GLY A 650 8.36 19.55 -34.58
N ALA A 651 8.86 19.70 -33.36
CA ALA A 651 9.14 21.01 -32.77
C ALA A 651 10.07 21.87 -33.64
N ALA A 652 11.20 21.31 -34.09
CA ALA A 652 12.16 22.03 -34.93
C ALA A 652 11.55 22.51 -36.27
N GLN A 653 10.73 21.69 -36.93
CA GLN A 653 10.06 22.09 -38.17
C GLN A 653 9.01 23.17 -37.92
N GLN A 654 8.26 23.07 -36.82
CA GLN A 654 7.27 24.08 -36.47
C GLN A 654 7.92 25.41 -36.07
N GLU A 655 9.03 25.37 -35.31
CA GLU A 655 9.84 26.55 -34.99
C GLU A 655 10.37 27.22 -36.26
N GLN A 656 10.88 26.43 -37.21
CA GLN A 656 11.31 26.93 -38.50
C GLN A 656 10.15 27.59 -39.27
N LEU A 657 8.97 26.95 -39.32
CA LEU A 657 7.78 27.52 -39.97
C LEU A 657 7.34 28.84 -39.31
N VAL A 658 7.44 28.94 -37.98
CA VAL A 658 7.13 30.18 -37.24
C VAL A 658 8.16 31.27 -37.55
N GLU A 659 9.45 30.92 -37.59
CA GLU A 659 10.52 31.87 -37.90
C GLU A 659 10.46 32.34 -39.37
N GLU A 660 10.12 31.45 -40.30
CA GLU A 660 9.86 31.77 -41.70
C GLU A 660 8.64 32.70 -41.84
N ALA A 661 7.54 32.40 -41.14
CA ALA A 661 6.35 33.26 -41.13
C ALA A 661 6.64 34.64 -40.51
N ARG A 662 7.45 34.68 -39.43
CA ARG A 662 7.89 35.93 -38.80
C ARG A 662 8.79 36.74 -39.73
N SER A 663 9.74 36.09 -40.39
CA SER A 663 10.63 36.72 -41.37
C SER A 663 9.85 37.28 -42.56
N GLN A 664 8.85 36.54 -43.04
CA GLN A 664 7.95 36.99 -44.10
C GLN A 664 7.10 38.19 -43.66
N ALA A 665 6.54 38.17 -42.45
CA ALA A 665 5.79 39.29 -41.89
C ALA A 665 6.68 40.55 -41.69
N ILE A 666 7.93 40.39 -41.27
CA ILE A 666 8.91 41.48 -41.20
C ILE A 666 9.21 42.02 -42.61
N ALA A 667 9.42 41.15 -43.59
CA ALA A 667 9.68 41.55 -44.98
C ALA A 667 8.50 42.31 -45.61
N ASP A 668 7.27 41.88 -45.34
CA ASP A 668 6.06 42.54 -45.81
C ASP A 668 5.83 43.88 -45.10
N GLY A 669 6.12 43.97 -43.80
CA GLY A 669 6.15 45.24 -43.05
C GLY A 669 7.20 46.22 -43.58
N MET A 670 8.40 45.74 -43.94
CA MET A 670 9.44 46.59 -44.56
C MET A 670 9.07 47.04 -45.97
N LYS A 671 8.35 46.22 -46.75
CA LYS A 671 7.77 46.63 -48.04
C LYS A 671 6.69 47.68 -47.86
N GLU A 672 5.82 47.54 -46.87
CA GLU A 672 4.79 48.54 -46.56
C GLU A 672 5.43 49.87 -46.13
N MET A 673 6.46 49.82 -45.28
CA MET A 673 7.20 51.03 -44.88
C MET A 673 7.97 51.65 -46.05
N SER A 674 8.55 50.85 -46.94
CA SER A 674 9.17 51.35 -48.18
C SER A 674 8.14 52.00 -49.10
N LYS A 675 6.94 51.43 -49.21
CA LYS A 675 5.83 52.02 -49.98
C LYS A 675 5.36 53.34 -49.37
N LYS A 676 5.15 53.39 -48.04
CA LYS A 676 4.82 54.64 -47.32
C LYS A 676 5.92 55.69 -47.44
N PHE A 677 7.19 55.28 -47.44
CA PHE A 677 8.32 56.18 -47.66
C PHE A 677 8.30 56.76 -49.08
N GLN A 678 8.05 55.94 -50.10
CA GLN A 678 7.90 56.42 -51.48
C GLN A 678 6.68 57.33 -51.66
N GLU A 679 5.52 56.94 -51.11
CA GLU A 679 4.27 57.71 -51.16
C GLU A 679 4.37 59.06 -50.42
N SER A 680 5.21 59.14 -49.40
CA SER A 680 5.53 60.40 -48.69
C SER A 680 6.65 61.22 -49.35
N GLY A 681 6.97 60.93 -50.61
CA GLY A 681 7.90 61.71 -51.42
C GLY A 681 9.37 61.33 -51.22
N SER A 682 9.66 60.16 -50.63
CA SER A 682 11.01 59.67 -50.36
C SER A 682 11.87 60.65 -49.54
N SER A 683 11.24 61.45 -48.68
CA SER A 683 11.92 62.38 -47.79
C SER A 683 12.19 61.72 -46.44
N LEU A 684 13.43 61.80 -45.97
CA LEU A 684 13.82 61.34 -44.63
C LEU A 684 13.17 62.15 -43.50
N TYR A 685 12.73 63.38 -43.79
CA TYR A 685 12.10 64.26 -42.82
C TYR A 685 10.72 64.68 -43.32
N GLN A 686 9.68 64.20 -42.64
CA GLN A 686 8.31 64.63 -42.90
C GLN A 686 8.00 65.86 -42.06
N SER A 687 7.54 66.94 -42.69
CA SER A 687 7.10 68.14 -41.99
C SER A 687 5.80 67.85 -41.23
N VAL A 688 5.83 67.98 -39.90
CA VAL A 688 4.62 67.91 -39.07
C VAL A 688 3.74 69.09 -39.42
N LYS A 689 2.54 68.85 -39.97
CA LYS A 689 1.55 69.93 -40.15
C LYS A 689 1.10 70.40 -38.76
N ALA A 690 1.25 71.70 -38.53
CA ALA A 690 0.81 72.41 -37.33
C ALA A 690 -0.71 72.38 -37.15
#